data_AF-A0A1M5STP9-F1
#
_entry.id   AF-A0A1M5STP9-F1
#
_cell.length_a   1.000
_cell.length_b   1.000
_cell.length_c   1.000
_cell.angle_alpha   90.00
_cell.angle_beta   90.00
_cell.angle_gamma   90.00
#
_symmetry.space_group_name_H-M   'P 1'
#
loop_
_entity.id
_entity.type
_entity.pdbx_description
1 polymer ?
#
loop_
_entity_poly.entity_id
_entity_poly.type
_entity_poly.pdbx_seq_one_letter_code
_entity_poly.pdbx_strand_id
1 'polypeptide(L)'
;MKKKYFVKLIIIILVFFTSITNAQTNYAISLPGGSDGNVSNVALPGLNLTSYPVTIEAWVYPIAKNNYGGLFYYRGTNTNGGIQFDRWTNPNSFRGIANDGVNAVAANNINFNDWNHVAWVVTSTGMILYVNGIPTTSEEVPAMLPFDSGLYIGWDAATNDRTIQGYFDEVRVWTTERTAQEIVDNKNKKLTGSETGLYGYWNFDDQANVATDQTSNHLDGIINGGTYVVSTVFNPMTYSSSVVKEKEAFIKNNSTNNVVFSLEIETQNASEPFSLKNLALSALGTTSLSDLNNVKIYYTGVDAKFSTTQLCGELNQSPLTESFSVNCNQTLSQGKNVFWITADVSNSATEGNSIDITCNNFTLESTNTQVLTPTSTASTGKLEIKSSIFSNSVKLPASVVTTNAASTFEGSNFASFQQNAIITFNNYQYVTFWNKVSRVCIARRKLPEGDWKTVELTDYTISPNRVADNHYTISMGICENDGTIHLAFDHHNDVLHYRKSIANLAYSDDTSWKMSSFGSVQQNLVDNVNLSNITYPRFVSKPNGDMIYECRIGWSGDGDSFLWEYNGSNGKWTYIGEYLNGTSVNENAYINGIHYDSNGRLHVSWIWRGTPDAQTNHDVYYAYSDDDGRTWYNSDGVKVGTAGSDPMVQSRPGLKIWDIGTNRGLINQESQAVDSNGGIHILQSYIMESDSNSNNFWDFRINKGYLRHIYKDQSGSWRSDVIARSQRNRAEIAVDGNNNLYVVASDYRVYFASAENNWQNWTEMDVNEVGTVINEPLIDREALLENDILSFVFTHADKDGKIIVPYYLLERSKKPNGNGLQKVVYNNLDHPVVEELDAIDLYNMDYSAYGDNINIKWTGQLEIQQPEEYTLHLTSNGNVQVYINDELKIDTGDLSVEQEFTTTLNLYPSYKYDIRVEGSYSSSNNVTTKLEWSSLNVPKDMIPLKGYFGELKNLSLGISDVALFPKSLKVSPNPSNSFFLVEMDGDFTYDIYGFDGKKIESGAAKTSCEVGQNLLAGVYILKLNNGINSYVIKIIKY
;
A
#
# COMPACT_ATOMS: atom_id res chain seq x y z
N MET A 1 -81.60 -16.82 -44.45
CA MET A 1 -80.52 -17.83 -44.56
C MET A 1 -79.31 -17.35 -43.77
N LYS A 2 -78.97 -18.08 -42.70
CA LYS A 2 -77.79 -17.94 -41.82
C LYS A 2 -76.83 -19.10 -42.13
N LYS A 3 -75.51 -18.91 -41.95
CA LYS A 3 -74.47 -19.94 -41.63
C LYS A 3 -73.17 -19.15 -41.35
N LYS A 4 -72.76 -18.87 -40.10
CA LYS A 4 -72.05 -19.72 -39.11
C LYS A 4 -70.97 -20.62 -39.73
N TYR A 5 -69.71 -20.22 -39.57
CA TYR A 5 -68.55 -21.09 -39.71
C TYR A 5 -67.73 -21.07 -38.41
N PHE A 6 -67.47 -22.29 -37.93
CA PHE A 6 -66.70 -22.69 -36.76
C PHE A 6 -65.20 -22.47 -36.98
N VAL A 7 -64.48 -22.04 -35.94
CA VAL A 7 -63.03 -22.24 -35.82
C VAL A 7 -62.81 -23.44 -34.89
N LYS A 8 -62.09 -24.45 -35.40
CA LYS A 8 -61.75 -25.70 -34.70
C LYS A 8 -60.62 -25.45 -33.69
N LEU A 9 -60.88 -25.82 -32.44
CA LEU A 9 -59.90 -26.03 -31.39
C LEU A 9 -59.16 -27.35 -31.67
N ILE A 10 -57.85 -27.32 -31.88
CA ILE A 10 -56.99 -28.50 -31.85
C ILE A 10 -56.37 -28.57 -30.45
N ILE A 11 -56.84 -29.52 -29.67
CA ILE A 11 -56.23 -29.94 -28.41
C ILE A 11 -55.14 -30.95 -28.79
N ILE A 12 -53.86 -30.57 -28.61
CA ILE A 12 -52.77 -31.53 -28.50
C ILE A 12 -52.62 -31.82 -27.01
N ILE A 13 -53.08 -33.00 -26.57
CA ILE A 13 -52.72 -33.56 -25.28
C ILE A 13 -51.26 -34.00 -25.39
N LEU A 14 -50.34 -33.21 -24.85
CA LEU A 14 -49.02 -33.71 -24.48
C LEU A 14 -49.17 -34.32 -23.08
N VAL A 15 -49.19 -35.64 -23.01
CA VAL A 15 -49.11 -36.37 -21.74
C VAL A 15 -47.70 -36.15 -21.18
N PHE A 16 -47.56 -35.26 -20.20
CA PHE A 16 -46.41 -35.28 -19.32
C PHE A 16 -46.53 -36.53 -18.45
N PHE A 17 -45.77 -37.57 -18.77
CA PHE A 17 -45.41 -38.57 -17.77
C PHE A 17 -44.42 -37.89 -16.81
N THR A 18 -44.93 -37.28 -15.75
CA THR A 18 -44.11 -37.07 -14.55
C THR A 18 -43.92 -38.45 -13.93
N SER A 19 -42.75 -39.05 -14.11
CA SER A 19 -42.29 -40.11 -13.23
C SER A 19 -42.20 -39.51 -11.83
N ILE A 20 -43.24 -39.70 -11.01
CA ILE A 20 -43.10 -39.53 -9.56
C ILE A 20 -42.24 -40.71 -9.13
N THR A 21 -40.92 -40.52 -9.14
CA THR A 21 -40.07 -41.30 -8.26
C THR A 21 -40.51 -40.94 -6.85
N ASN A 22 -40.96 -41.94 -6.09
CA ASN A 22 -41.04 -41.78 -4.64
C ASN A 22 -39.63 -41.40 -4.19
N ALA A 23 -39.39 -40.13 -3.90
CA ALA A 23 -38.14 -39.70 -3.31
C ALA A 23 -38.07 -40.37 -1.95
N GLN A 24 -37.23 -41.39 -1.82
CA GLN A 24 -36.91 -41.98 -0.53
C GLN A 24 -36.40 -40.84 0.36
N THR A 25 -37.03 -40.66 1.52
CA THR A 25 -36.62 -39.64 2.48
C THR A 25 -35.16 -39.87 2.87
N ASN A 26 -34.33 -38.82 2.79
CA ASN A 26 -32.94 -38.86 3.21
C ASN A 26 -32.85 -38.80 4.74
N TYR A 27 -32.04 -39.65 5.37
CA TYR A 27 -31.86 -39.68 6.82
C TYR A 27 -30.39 -39.48 7.19
N ALA A 28 -30.17 -38.87 8.34
CA ALA A 28 -28.87 -38.76 8.98
C ALA A 28 -28.90 -39.47 10.33
N ILE A 29 -27.73 -39.87 10.83
CA ILE A 29 -27.60 -40.35 12.19
C ILE A 29 -27.39 -39.17 13.14
N SER A 30 -28.26 -39.02 14.13
CA SER A 30 -28.10 -38.08 15.24
C SER A 30 -27.37 -38.73 16.39
N LEU A 31 -26.31 -38.07 16.86
CA LEU A 31 -25.54 -38.46 18.04
C LEU A 31 -25.77 -37.45 19.16
N PRO A 32 -26.09 -37.89 20.39
CA PRO A 32 -26.48 -37.01 21.49
C PRO A 32 -25.31 -36.22 22.12
N GLY A 33 -24.06 -36.61 21.84
CA GLY A 33 -22.86 -36.03 22.46
C GLY A 33 -22.78 -36.26 23.96
N GLY A 34 -22.15 -35.32 24.68
CA GLY A 34 -22.06 -35.32 26.14
C GLY A 34 -20.77 -35.94 26.69
N SER A 35 -20.79 -36.27 27.99
CA SER A 35 -19.58 -36.71 28.72
C SER A 35 -19.28 -38.20 28.61
N ASP A 36 -20.10 -38.98 27.92
CA ASP A 36 -19.94 -40.42 27.74
C ASP A 36 -20.10 -40.85 26.28
N GLY A 37 -18.98 -41.03 25.60
CA GLY A 37 -18.91 -41.44 24.21
C GLY A 37 -19.40 -42.87 23.97
N ASN A 38 -19.48 -43.72 25.00
CA ASN A 38 -20.03 -45.07 24.85
C ASN A 38 -21.51 -45.09 24.48
N VAL A 39 -22.22 -43.98 24.70
CA VAL A 39 -23.64 -43.79 24.34
C VAL A 39 -23.84 -42.71 23.27
N SER A 40 -22.78 -42.32 22.56
CA SER A 40 -22.84 -41.31 21.50
C SER A 40 -21.80 -41.56 20.41
N ASN A 41 -21.91 -42.67 19.69
CA ASN A 41 -21.03 -42.97 18.56
C ASN A 41 -21.68 -43.94 17.57
N VAL A 42 -21.09 -44.03 16.37
CA VAL A 42 -21.17 -45.25 15.55
C VAL A 42 -19.80 -45.93 15.59
N ALA A 43 -19.72 -47.13 16.15
CA ALA A 43 -18.50 -47.91 16.22
C ALA A 43 -18.33 -48.71 14.93
N LEU A 44 -17.28 -48.44 14.17
CA LEU A 44 -17.02 -49.09 12.89
C LEU A 44 -16.08 -50.29 13.06
N PRO A 45 -16.21 -51.33 12.21
CA PRO A 45 -15.20 -52.38 12.14
C PRO A 45 -13.87 -51.82 11.62
N GLY A 46 -12.79 -52.56 11.86
CA GLY A 46 -11.47 -52.19 11.35
C GLY A 46 -11.42 -52.20 9.82
N LEU A 47 -10.93 -51.11 9.22
CA LEU A 47 -10.76 -50.97 7.77
C LEU A 47 -9.49 -51.66 7.25
N ASN A 48 -8.46 -51.84 8.10
CA ASN A 48 -7.20 -52.50 7.77
C ASN A 48 -6.49 -51.95 6.51
N LEU A 49 -6.43 -50.62 6.38
CA LEU A 49 -5.77 -49.96 5.26
C LEU A 49 -4.25 -50.15 5.34
N THR A 50 -3.60 -50.45 4.20
CA THR A 50 -2.15 -50.77 4.16
C THR A 50 -1.30 -49.75 3.42
N SER A 51 -1.90 -48.78 2.72
CA SER A 51 -1.18 -47.75 1.96
C SER A 51 -2.03 -46.50 1.72
N TYR A 52 -1.37 -45.38 1.50
CA TYR A 52 -1.96 -44.18 0.90
C TYR A 52 -2.01 -44.29 -0.64
N PRO A 53 -2.93 -43.58 -1.33
CA PRO A 53 -3.80 -42.53 -0.80
C PRO A 53 -5.06 -43.05 -0.10
N VAL A 54 -5.58 -42.22 0.82
CA VAL A 54 -6.88 -42.42 1.50
C VAL A 54 -7.62 -41.09 1.53
N THR A 55 -8.91 -41.10 1.23
CA THR A 55 -9.80 -39.95 1.43
C THR A 55 -10.95 -40.32 2.36
N ILE A 56 -11.17 -39.54 3.42
CA ILE A 56 -12.32 -39.67 4.31
C ILE A 56 -13.16 -38.42 4.17
N GLU A 57 -14.44 -38.54 3.82
CA GLU A 57 -15.36 -37.39 3.71
C GLU A 57 -16.71 -37.66 4.37
N ALA A 58 -17.37 -36.60 4.82
CA ALA A 58 -18.67 -36.67 5.47
C ALA A 58 -19.39 -35.32 5.42
N TRP A 59 -20.72 -35.37 5.48
CA TRP A 59 -21.53 -34.24 5.93
C TRP A 59 -21.74 -34.31 7.44
N VAL A 60 -21.50 -33.20 8.12
CA VAL A 60 -21.65 -33.09 9.58
C VAL A 60 -22.44 -31.84 9.95
N TYR A 61 -23.46 -32.00 10.79
CA TYR A 61 -24.27 -30.93 11.36
C TYR A 61 -23.96 -30.82 12.86
N PRO A 62 -22.99 -30.01 13.27
CA PRO A 62 -22.61 -29.90 14.68
C PRO A 62 -23.57 -28.97 15.43
N ILE A 63 -24.14 -29.46 16.54
CA ILE A 63 -24.98 -28.69 17.46
C ILE A 63 -24.13 -28.22 18.65
N ALA A 64 -23.37 -29.14 19.24
CA ALA A 64 -22.45 -28.86 20.33
C ALA A 64 -21.28 -29.84 20.29
N LYS A 65 -20.21 -29.51 20.99
CA LYS A 65 -19.01 -30.35 21.07
C LYS A 65 -18.37 -30.27 22.44
N ASN A 66 -17.56 -31.28 22.73
CA ASN A 66 -16.49 -31.18 23.71
C ASN A 66 -15.14 -31.01 23.01
N ASN A 67 -14.10 -30.73 23.79
CA ASN A 67 -12.74 -30.61 23.26
C ASN A 67 -12.33 -31.93 22.57
N TYR A 68 -11.70 -31.84 21.41
CA TYR A 68 -11.29 -32.99 20.60
C TYR A 68 -12.42 -33.91 20.14
N GLY A 69 -13.66 -33.43 20.08
CA GLY A 69 -14.76 -34.21 19.50
C GLY A 69 -14.37 -34.80 18.15
N GLY A 70 -14.32 -36.13 18.06
CA GLY A 70 -13.93 -36.85 16.85
C GLY A 70 -15.09 -36.93 15.86
N LEU A 71 -14.86 -36.58 14.59
CA LEU A 71 -15.85 -36.70 13.52
C LEU A 71 -15.81 -38.11 12.94
N PHE A 72 -14.65 -38.48 12.41
CA PHE A 72 -14.29 -39.82 11.99
C PHE A 72 -12.88 -40.05 12.52
N TYR A 73 -12.75 -40.86 13.57
CA TYR A 73 -11.54 -40.88 14.36
C TYR A 73 -11.12 -42.30 14.74
N TYR A 74 -9.84 -42.58 14.51
CA TYR A 74 -9.18 -43.84 14.82
C TYR A 74 -8.28 -43.68 16.06
N ARG A 75 -8.38 -44.63 16.98
CA ARG A 75 -7.46 -44.76 18.10
C ARG A 75 -7.08 -46.21 18.35
N GLY A 76 -5.97 -46.61 17.74
CA GLY A 76 -5.29 -47.87 18.03
C GLY A 76 -4.35 -47.78 19.23
N THR A 77 -3.60 -48.85 19.49
CA THR A 77 -2.71 -48.96 20.66
C THR A 77 -1.61 -47.89 20.70
N ASN A 78 -1.00 -47.59 19.54
CA ASN A 78 0.14 -46.65 19.42
C ASN A 78 -0.05 -45.59 18.33
N THR A 79 -1.18 -45.63 17.62
CA THR A 79 -1.48 -44.78 16.46
C THR A 79 -2.89 -44.24 16.62
N ASN A 80 -3.09 -42.98 16.29
CA ASN A 80 -4.39 -42.34 16.26
C ASN A 80 -4.41 -41.26 15.19
N GLY A 81 -5.59 -40.93 14.70
CA GLY A 81 -5.76 -39.90 13.69
C GLY A 81 -7.12 -39.95 13.01
N GLY A 82 -7.36 -38.95 12.17
CA GLY A 82 -8.64 -38.72 11.52
C GLY A 82 -9.04 -37.26 11.59
N ILE A 83 -10.35 -37.02 11.55
CA ILE A 83 -10.93 -35.68 11.56
C ILE A 83 -11.53 -35.42 12.94
N GLN A 84 -11.20 -34.28 13.54
CA GLN A 84 -11.72 -33.86 14.84
C GLN A 84 -11.92 -32.33 14.87
N PHE A 85 -12.56 -31.84 15.92
CA PHE A 85 -12.50 -30.41 16.23
C PHE A 85 -11.09 -29.96 16.60
N ASP A 86 -10.68 -28.82 16.06
CA ASP A 86 -9.46 -28.17 16.48
C ASP A 86 -9.63 -27.55 17.89
N ARG A 87 -8.53 -27.51 18.63
CA ARG A 87 -8.48 -26.89 19.98
C ARG A 87 -7.37 -25.84 20.07
N TRP A 88 -6.34 -25.97 19.24
CA TRP A 88 -5.09 -25.24 19.44
C TRP A 88 -5.08 -23.90 18.70
N THR A 89 -5.54 -23.89 17.45
CA THR A 89 -5.43 -22.74 16.55
C THR A 89 -6.78 -22.03 16.44
N ASN A 90 -7.84 -22.78 16.19
CA ASN A 90 -9.20 -22.30 16.01
C ASN A 90 -10.20 -23.31 16.62
N PRO A 91 -10.70 -23.06 17.84
CA PRO A 91 -11.63 -23.97 18.51
C PRO A 91 -12.98 -24.12 17.82
N ASN A 92 -13.29 -23.30 16.80
CA ASN A 92 -14.51 -23.33 16.02
C ASN A 92 -14.30 -23.89 14.61
N SER A 93 -13.26 -24.72 14.42
CA SER A 93 -12.96 -25.35 13.14
C SER A 93 -12.60 -26.84 13.27
N PHE A 94 -12.40 -27.51 12.14
CA PHE A 94 -11.95 -28.90 12.05
C PHE A 94 -10.44 -29.00 11.79
N ARG A 95 -9.86 -30.11 12.21
CA ARG A 95 -8.47 -30.50 11.96
C ARG A 95 -8.42 -31.95 11.48
N GLY A 96 -7.66 -32.20 10.42
CA GLY A 96 -7.14 -33.52 10.08
C GLY A 96 -5.81 -33.72 10.81
N ILE A 97 -5.65 -34.82 11.53
CA ILE A 97 -4.47 -35.06 12.38
C ILE A 97 -4.04 -36.53 12.37
N ALA A 98 -2.73 -36.75 12.53
CA ALA A 98 -2.14 -38.03 12.91
C ALA A 98 -1.28 -37.90 14.19
N ASN A 99 -1.10 -39.02 14.90
CA ASN A 99 -0.44 -39.09 16.21
C ASN A 99 1.04 -38.63 16.24
N ASP A 100 1.67 -38.51 15.08
CA ASP A 100 3.04 -38.00 14.92
C ASP A 100 3.13 -36.46 14.92
N GLY A 101 1.99 -35.78 15.06
CA GLY A 101 1.91 -34.31 15.11
C GLY A 101 1.59 -33.67 13.77
N VAL A 102 1.61 -34.44 12.68
CA VAL A 102 1.26 -33.95 11.34
C VAL A 102 -0.23 -33.60 11.30
N ASN A 103 -0.54 -32.39 10.85
CA ASN A 103 -1.92 -31.92 10.82
C ASN A 103 -2.18 -30.87 9.73
N ALA A 104 -3.45 -30.75 9.34
CA ALA A 104 -3.98 -29.64 8.58
C ALA A 104 -5.20 -29.08 9.33
N VAL A 105 -5.19 -27.78 9.64
CA VAL A 105 -6.28 -27.07 10.34
C VAL A 105 -7.04 -26.23 9.34
N ALA A 106 -8.36 -26.37 9.28
CA ALA A 106 -9.14 -25.60 8.32
C ALA A 106 -9.01 -24.08 8.56
N ALA A 107 -8.84 -23.35 7.45
CA ALA A 107 -8.65 -21.90 7.45
C ALA A 107 -9.89 -21.10 7.87
N ASN A 108 -11.08 -21.70 7.81
CA ASN A 108 -12.37 -21.08 8.09
C ASN A 108 -13.05 -21.70 9.33
N ASN A 109 -13.93 -20.92 9.97
CA ASN A 109 -14.85 -21.44 10.98
C ASN A 109 -15.90 -22.34 10.33
N ILE A 110 -16.44 -23.26 11.10
CA ILE A 110 -17.61 -24.06 10.71
C ILE A 110 -18.91 -23.40 11.15
N ASN A 111 -20.01 -23.78 10.52
CA ASN A 111 -21.34 -23.32 10.89
C ASN A 111 -21.95 -24.29 11.89
N PHE A 112 -22.13 -23.86 13.15
CA PHE A 112 -22.93 -24.62 14.12
C PHE A 112 -24.41 -24.50 13.77
N ASN A 113 -25.15 -25.58 14.00
CA ASN A 113 -26.54 -25.70 13.58
C ASN A 113 -26.72 -25.53 12.06
N ASP A 114 -25.74 -26.00 11.28
CA ASP A 114 -25.83 -26.13 9.83
C ASP A 114 -24.95 -27.28 9.32
N TRP A 115 -25.21 -27.76 8.11
CA TRP A 115 -24.42 -28.80 7.47
C TRP A 115 -23.07 -28.26 7.01
N ASN A 116 -22.01 -28.99 7.34
CA ASN A 116 -20.65 -28.72 6.88
C ASN A 116 -20.14 -29.98 6.16
N HIS A 117 -19.55 -29.80 4.98
CA HIS A 117 -18.86 -30.89 4.28
C HIS A 117 -17.39 -30.88 4.70
N VAL A 118 -16.87 -32.03 5.09
CA VAL A 118 -15.45 -32.21 5.37
C VAL A 118 -14.88 -33.33 4.52
N ALA A 119 -13.69 -33.14 3.97
CA ALA A 119 -12.92 -34.19 3.30
C ALA A 119 -11.44 -34.10 3.70
N TRP A 120 -10.89 -35.19 4.21
CA TRP A 120 -9.48 -35.31 4.55
C TRP A 120 -8.82 -36.28 3.58
N VAL A 121 -7.94 -35.73 2.73
CA VAL A 121 -7.22 -36.45 1.67
C VAL A 121 -5.78 -36.61 2.15
N VAL A 122 -5.29 -37.84 2.20
CA VAL A 122 -3.91 -38.16 2.56
C VAL A 122 -3.26 -38.91 1.40
N THR A 123 -2.10 -38.43 0.96
CA THR A 123 -1.34 -39.01 -0.15
C THR A 123 0.06 -39.41 0.32
N SER A 124 0.88 -39.96 -0.56
CA SER A 124 2.29 -40.24 -0.28
C SER A 124 3.17 -38.97 -0.20
N THR A 125 2.61 -37.78 -0.48
CA THR A 125 3.34 -36.50 -0.52
C THR A 125 2.79 -35.44 0.42
N GLY A 126 1.69 -35.70 1.13
CA GLY A 126 1.15 -34.78 2.13
C GLY A 126 -0.30 -35.09 2.50
N MET A 127 -0.99 -34.11 3.07
CA MET A 127 -2.43 -34.15 3.30
C MET A 127 -3.13 -32.84 2.94
N ILE A 128 -4.42 -32.93 2.64
CA ILE A 128 -5.30 -31.79 2.39
C ILE A 128 -6.58 -31.98 3.20
N LEU A 129 -6.96 -30.99 3.99
CA LEU A 129 -8.27 -30.91 4.62
C LEU A 129 -9.13 -29.91 3.85
N TYR A 130 -10.25 -30.37 3.31
CA TYR A 130 -11.30 -29.52 2.74
C TYR A 130 -12.41 -29.34 3.75
N VAL A 131 -12.76 -28.10 4.08
CA VAL A 131 -13.99 -27.77 4.83
C VAL A 131 -14.84 -26.85 3.99
N ASN A 132 -16.06 -27.31 3.67
CA ASN A 132 -16.99 -26.65 2.74
C ASN A 132 -16.35 -26.36 1.36
N GLY A 133 -15.37 -27.17 0.95
CA GLY A 133 -14.62 -27.02 -0.30
C GLY A 133 -13.36 -26.15 -0.21
N ILE A 134 -13.10 -25.51 0.94
CA ILE A 134 -11.89 -24.70 1.15
C ILE A 134 -10.74 -25.61 1.61
N PRO A 135 -9.64 -25.73 0.84
CA PRO A 135 -8.52 -26.59 1.20
C PRO A 135 -7.60 -25.96 2.25
N THR A 136 -6.96 -26.80 3.05
CA THR A 136 -5.73 -26.47 3.78
C THR A 136 -4.74 -27.62 3.60
N THR A 137 -3.53 -27.29 3.16
CA THR A 137 -2.50 -28.26 2.76
C THR A 137 -1.41 -28.40 3.83
N SER A 138 -0.87 -29.60 3.95
CA SER A 138 0.37 -29.90 4.67
C SER A 138 1.23 -30.79 3.77
N GLU A 139 2.48 -30.39 3.54
CA GLU A 139 3.46 -31.18 2.77
C GLU A 139 4.06 -32.33 3.60
N GLU A 140 3.81 -32.34 4.90
CA GLU A 140 4.18 -33.46 5.77
C GLU A 140 3.22 -34.63 5.56
N VAL A 141 3.80 -35.82 5.35
CA VAL A 141 3.08 -37.08 5.18
C VAL A 141 2.92 -37.73 6.55
N PRO A 142 1.69 -37.97 7.04
CA PRO A 142 1.49 -38.67 8.29
C PRO A 142 1.96 -40.13 8.19
N ALA A 143 2.33 -40.73 9.31
CA ALA A 143 2.55 -42.18 9.39
C ALA A 143 1.28 -42.94 8.99
N MET A 144 1.44 -44.07 8.30
CA MET A 144 0.32 -44.89 7.81
C MET A 144 -0.65 -45.24 8.95
N LEU A 145 -1.91 -44.84 8.81
CA LEU A 145 -2.99 -45.15 9.75
C LEU A 145 -3.77 -46.37 9.25
N PRO A 146 -3.73 -47.52 9.93
CA PRO A 146 -4.36 -48.74 9.43
C PRO A 146 -5.87 -48.79 9.68
N PHE A 147 -6.40 -47.97 10.60
CA PHE A 147 -7.83 -48.00 10.98
C PHE A 147 -8.29 -49.41 11.40
N ASP A 148 -7.44 -50.18 12.07
CA ASP A 148 -7.64 -51.61 12.35
C ASP A 148 -8.59 -51.90 13.53
N SER A 149 -8.74 -50.96 14.46
CA SER A 149 -9.63 -51.06 15.63
C SER A 149 -9.87 -49.68 16.26
N GLY A 150 -10.88 -49.55 17.14
CA GLY A 150 -11.13 -48.28 17.84
C GLY A 150 -11.47 -47.13 16.89
N LEU A 151 -12.26 -47.41 15.86
CA LEU A 151 -12.71 -46.45 14.86
C LEU A 151 -14.15 -46.04 15.12
N TYR A 152 -14.40 -44.74 15.21
CA TYR A 152 -15.71 -44.21 15.55
C TYR A 152 -16.10 -43.03 14.68
N ILE A 153 -17.40 -42.93 14.40
CA ILE A 153 -18.05 -41.69 13.98
C ILE A 153 -18.59 -41.00 15.24
N GLY A 154 -18.24 -39.73 15.43
CA GLY A 154 -18.75 -38.87 16.51
C GLY A 154 -18.02 -38.95 17.86
N TRP A 155 -16.95 -39.75 17.98
CA TRP A 155 -16.20 -39.91 19.24
C TRP A 155 -14.70 -40.13 19.01
N ASP A 156 -13.88 -39.46 19.83
CA ASP A 156 -12.48 -39.85 20.06
C ASP A 156 -12.36 -40.61 21.39
N ALA A 157 -12.11 -41.92 21.33
CA ALA A 157 -12.07 -42.81 22.50
C ALA A 157 -10.88 -42.61 23.46
N ALA A 158 -10.10 -41.53 23.34
CA ALA A 158 -9.06 -41.19 24.33
C ALA A 158 -9.64 -40.92 25.72
N THR A 159 -10.78 -40.23 25.77
CA THR A 159 -11.56 -40.00 26.98
C THR A 159 -13.04 -40.06 26.65
N ASN A 160 -13.87 -40.38 27.64
CA ASN A 160 -15.31 -40.56 27.45
C ASN A 160 -15.98 -39.27 26.96
N ASP A 161 -15.44 -38.10 27.23
CA ASP A 161 -16.08 -36.82 26.92
C ASP A 161 -15.75 -36.26 25.55
N ARG A 162 -14.85 -36.82 24.74
CA ARG A 162 -14.48 -36.25 23.41
C ARG A 162 -15.49 -36.57 22.31
N THR A 163 -16.73 -36.15 22.54
CA THR A 163 -17.88 -36.44 21.69
C THR A 163 -18.34 -35.19 20.93
N ILE A 164 -19.19 -35.43 19.94
CA ILE A 164 -19.93 -34.41 19.21
C ILE A 164 -21.42 -34.67 19.38
N GLN A 165 -22.17 -33.62 19.70
CA GLN A 165 -23.61 -33.60 19.54
C GLN A 165 -23.93 -33.05 18.15
N GLY A 166 -24.59 -33.84 17.32
CA GLY A 166 -24.87 -33.43 15.95
C GLY A 166 -25.39 -34.54 15.06
N TYR A 167 -25.46 -34.27 13.77
CA TYR A 167 -25.90 -35.21 12.74
C TYR A 167 -24.75 -35.54 11.80
N PHE A 168 -24.70 -36.80 11.34
CA PHE A 168 -23.75 -37.26 10.33
C PHE A 168 -24.52 -37.89 9.18
N ASP A 169 -24.06 -37.59 7.97
CA ASP A 169 -24.63 -38.14 6.75
C ASP A 169 -23.52 -38.37 5.70
N GLU A 170 -23.78 -39.25 4.75
CA GLU A 170 -22.92 -39.49 3.59
C GLU A 170 -21.44 -39.70 3.95
N VAL A 171 -21.17 -40.52 4.99
CA VAL A 171 -19.79 -40.80 5.44
C VAL A 171 -19.15 -41.78 4.47
N ARG A 172 -18.02 -41.39 3.88
CA ARG A 172 -17.36 -42.14 2.80
C ARG A 172 -15.87 -42.30 3.09
N VAL A 173 -15.35 -43.48 2.77
CA VAL A 173 -13.91 -43.78 2.79
C VAL A 173 -13.51 -44.25 1.40
N TRP A 174 -12.52 -43.60 0.82
CA TRP A 174 -11.94 -43.95 -0.48
C TRP A 174 -10.49 -44.41 -0.30
N THR A 175 -10.08 -45.42 -1.06
CA THR A 175 -8.66 -45.83 -1.21
C THR A 175 -7.98 -45.13 -2.40
N THR A 176 -8.55 -44.01 -2.84
CA THR A 176 -8.04 -43.16 -3.90
C THR A 176 -7.97 -41.72 -3.42
N GLU A 177 -7.06 -40.95 -4.03
CA GLU A 177 -7.02 -39.50 -3.84
C GLU A 177 -8.24 -38.88 -4.54
N ARG A 178 -9.07 -38.14 -3.79
CA ARG A 178 -10.14 -37.33 -4.40
C ARG A 178 -9.60 -35.93 -4.67
N THR A 179 -9.70 -35.51 -5.92
CA THR A 179 -9.38 -34.13 -6.30
C THR A 179 -10.44 -33.14 -5.78
N ALA A 180 -10.11 -31.86 -5.70
CA ALA A 180 -11.07 -30.82 -5.28
C ALA A 180 -12.34 -30.82 -6.15
N GLN A 181 -12.20 -30.99 -7.47
CA GLN A 181 -13.34 -31.04 -8.40
C GLN A 181 -14.22 -32.27 -8.13
N GLU A 182 -13.60 -33.41 -7.92
CA GLU A 182 -14.29 -34.66 -7.62
C GLU A 182 -15.08 -34.63 -6.31
N ILE A 183 -14.57 -33.94 -5.29
CA ILE A 183 -15.28 -33.71 -4.03
C ILE A 183 -16.49 -32.80 -4.29
N VAL A 184 -16.32 -31.71 -5.03
CA VAL A 184 -17.41 -30.80 -5.39
C VAL A 184 -18.51 -31.51 -6.19
N ASP A 185 -18.12 -32.36 -7.14
CA ASP A 185 -19.04 -33.08 -8.02
C ASP A 185 -19.87 -34.13 -7.28
N ASN A 186 -19.35 -34.70 -6.18
CA ASN A 186 -19.94 -35.86 -5.52
C ASN A 186 -20.52 -35.56 -4.13
N LYS A 187 -20.11 -34.49 -3.44
CA LYS A 187 -20.59 -34.22 -2.06
C LYS A 187 -22.11 -34.09 -1.97
N ASN A 188 -22.76 -33.57 -3.01
CA ASN A 188 -24.21 -33.37 -3.05
C ASN A 188 -24.97 -34.47 -3.81
N LYS A 189 -24.33 -35.62 -4.08
CA LYS A 189 -24.93 -36.75 -4.79
C LYS A 189 -24.96 -37.98 -3.92
N LYS A 190 -26.10 -38.67 -3.90
CA LYS A 190 -26.20 -40.02 -3.36
C LYS A 190 -25.43 -40.99 -4.26
N LEU A 191 -24.47 -41.69 -3.68
CA LEU A 191 -23.66 -42.71 -4.36
C LEU A 191 -24.37 -44.07 -4.36
N THR A 192 -23.94 -44.98 -5.23
CA THR A 192 -24.49 -46.34 -5.33
C THR A 192 -23.74 -47.37 -4.48
N GLY A 193 -22.54 -47.03 -3.97
CA GLY A 193 -21.69 -47.96 -3.22
C GLY A 193 -20.78 -48.83 -4.09
N SER A 194 -20.81 -48.63 -5.41
CA SER A 194 -20.05 -49.42 -6.40
C SER A 194 -19.03 -48.58 -7.19
N GLU A 195 -18.81 -47.34 -6.76
CA GLU A 195 -17.84 -46.42 -7.33
C GLU A 195 -16.40 -46.96 -7.17
N THR A 196 -15.59 -46.81 -8.21
CA THR A 196 -14.19 -47.26 -8.19
C THR A 196 -13.42 -46.56 -7.06
N GLY A 197 -12.82 -47.35 -6.17
CA GLY A 197 -12.02 -46.85 -5.06
C GLY A 197 -12.83 -46.47 -3.81
N LEU A 198 -14.17 -46.57 -3.83
CA LEU A 198 -15.00 -46.41 -2.64
C LEU A 198 -14.89 -47.68 -1.79
N TYR A 199 -14.42 -47.53 -0.57
CA TYR A 199 -14.10 -48.63 0.34
C TYR A 199 -15.12 -48.81 1.46
N GLY A 200 -15.73 -47.73 1.94
CA GLY A 200 -16.85 -47.77 2.88
C GLY A 200 -17.77 -46.59 2.67
N TYR A 201 -19.08 -46.80 2.82
CA TYR A 201 -20.08 -45.78 2.58
C TYR A 201 -21.32 -45.96 3.46
N TRP A 202 -21.55 -45.01 4.37
CA TRP A 202 -22.70 -45.00 5.27
C TRP A 202 -23.57 -43.76 5.00
N ASN A 203 -24.74 -43.98 4.41
CA ASN A 203 -25.73 -42.92 4.09
C ASN A 203 -26.94 -42.88 5.04
N PHE A 204 -27.04 -43.80 5.99
CA PHE A 204 -28.05 -43.83 7.05
C PHE A 204 -29.54 -43.86 6.59
N ASP A 205 -29.81 -44.09 5.31
CA ASP A 205 -31.15 -43.97 4.73
C ASP A 205 -32.09 -45.16 4.99
N ASP A 206 -31.53 -46.30 5.40
CA ASP A 206 -32.28 -47.53 5.62
C ASP A 206 -32.91 -47.64 7.01
N GLN A 207 -32.53 -46.74 7.94
CA GLN A 207 -32.96 -46.72 9.33
C GLN A 207 -32.79 -48.08 10.04
N ALA A 208 -31.75 -48.83 9.68
CA ALA A 208 -31.46 -50.11 10.31
C ALA A 208 -31.03 -49.95 11.78
N ASN A 209 -30.99 -51.05 12.55
CA ASN A 209 -30.43 -51.00 13.92
C ASN A 209 -28.89 -50.93 13.93
N VAL A 210 -28.27 -50.87 12.76
CA VAL A 210 -26.83 -50.75 12.51
C VAL A 210 -26.61 -49.67 11.46
N ALA A 211 -25.42 -49.08 11.42
CA ALA A 211 -25.03 -48.21 10.33
C ALA A 211 -24.59 -49.07 9.14
N THR A 212 -25.50 -49.32 8.21
CA THR A 212 -25.24 -50.21 7.06
C THR A 212 -24.23 -49.60 6.09
N ASP A 213 -23.17 -50.35 5.79
CA ASP A 213 -22.25 -50.02 4.70
C ASP A 213 -22.88 -50.41 3.35
N GLN A 214 -23.01 -49.42 2.47
CA GLN A 214 -23.62 -49.57 1.15
C GLN A 214 -22.67 -50.19 0.12
N THR A 215 -21.38 -50.37 0.45
CA THR A 215 -20.42 -51.05 -0.44
C THR A 215 -20.52 -52.57 -0.32
N SER A 216 -19.84 -53.29 -1.22
CA SER A 216 -19.71 -54.74 -1.15
C SER A 216 -18.84 -55.25 0.01
N ASN A 217 -18.21 -54.35 0.79
CA ASN A 217 -17.33 -54.72 1.90
C ASN A 217 -18.10 -55.00 3.20
N HIS A 218 -19.35 -54.55 3.31
CA HIS A 218 -20.23 -54.79 4.46
C HIS A 218 -19.59 -54.41 5.80
N LEU A 219 -18.95 -53.24 5.84
CA LEU A 219 -18.34 -52.66 7.03
C LEU A 219 -19.39 -52.04 7.98
N ASP A 220 -20.44 -52.80 8.30
CA ASP A 220 -21.57 -52.31 9.10
C ASP A 220 -21.13 -51.85 10.50
N GLY A 221 -21.56 -50.64 10.88
CA GLY A 221 -21.24 -50.03 12.17
C GLY A 221 -22.29 -50.32 13.24
N ILE A 222 -21.86 -50.36 14.50
CA ILE A 222 -22.75 -50.48 15.67
C ILE A 222 -23.14 -49.08 16.14
N ILE A 223 -24.45 -48.79 16.13
CA ILE A 223 -24.99 -47.51 16.60
C ILE A 223 -25.15 -47.55 18.12
N ASN A 224 -24.47 -46.63 18.82
CA ASN A 224 -24.53 -46.51 20.27
C ASN A 224 -25.17 -45.17 20.67
N GLY A 225 -26.43 -45.23 21.12
CA GLY A 225 -27.23 -44.08 21.58
C GLY A 225 -27.63 -43.09 20.48
N GLY A 226 -27.27 -43.35 19.22
CA GLY A 226 -27.72 -42.56 18.09
C GLY A 226 -29.15 -42.87 17.63
N THR A 227 -29.79 -41.89 16.99
CA THR A 227 -31.15 -42.02 16.43
C THR A 227 -31.23 -41.40 15.04
N TYR A 228 -32.07 -41.94 14.16
CA TYR A 228 -32.24 -41.38 12.81
C TYR A 228 -33.08 -40.09 12.84
N VAL A 229 -32.64 -39.10 12.06
CA VAL A 229 -33.36 -37.83 11.83
C VAL A 229 -33.44 -37.57 10.33
N VAL A 230 -34.44 -36.82 9.89
CA VAL A 230 -34.53 -36.42 8.47
C VAL A 230 -33.34 -35.52 8.13
N SER A 231 -32.61 -35.89 7.09
CA SER A 231 -31.47 -35.12 6.58
C SER A 231 -31.92 -34.11 5.53
N THR A 232 -31.27 -32.94 5.54
CA THR A 232 -31.49 -31.86 4.57
C THR A 232 -30.31 -31.66 3.63
N VAL A 233 -29.29 -32.53 3.67
CA VAL A 233 -28.06 -32.41 2.86
C VAL A 233 -28.37 -32.26 1.37
N PHE A 234 -29.31 -33.07 0.85
CA PHE A 234 -29.71 -33.03 -0.55
C PHE A 234 -30.90 -32.11 -0.84
N ASN A 235 -31.39 -31.35 0.13
CA ASN A 235 -32.42 -30.36 -0.16
C ASN A 235 -31.86 -29.34 -1.15
N PRO A 236 -32.61 -29.00 -2.22
CA PRO A 236 -32.15 -28.01 -3.17
C PRO A 236 -31.96 -26.66 -2.47
N MET A 237 -31.03 -25.87 -2.99
CA MET A 237 -30.76 -24.53 -2.49
C MET A 237 -32.05 -23.72 -2.52
N THR A 238 -32.29 -22.98 -1.44
CA THR A 238 -33.45 -22.10 -1.32
C THR A 238 -32.99 -20.67 -1.07
N TYR A 239 -33.69 -19.74 -1.71
CA TYR A 239 -33.52 -18.32 -1.46
C TYR A 239 -34.17 -17.97 -0.11
N SER A 240 -33.43 -17.27 0.76
CA SER A 240 -33.92 -16.84 2.08
C SER A 240 -34.30 -15.37 2.08
N SER A 241 -33.38 -14.49 1.68
CA SER A 241 -33.60 -13.04 1.66
C SER A 241 -32.61 -12.34 0.75
N SER A 242 -32.86 -11.07 0.45
CA SER A 242 -31.88 -10.21 -0.20
C SER A 242 -31.97 -8.77 0.28
N VAL A 243 -30.82 -8.13 0.42
CA VAL A 243 -30.69 -6.75 0.90
C VAL A 243 -29.88 -5.94 -0.09
N VAL A 244 -30.41 -4.78 -0.48
CA VAL A 244 -29.64 -3.75 -1.20
C VAL A 244 -29.10 -2.73 -0.21
N LYS A 245 -27.81 -2.44 -0.29
CA LYS A 245 -27.13 -1.38 0.48
C LYS A 245 -26.55 -0.35 -0.48
N GLU A 246 -27.21 0.79 -0.60
CA GLU A 246 -26.79 1.89 -1.44
C GLU A 246 -25.63 2.68 -0.81
N LYS A 247 -24.79 3.28 -1.65
CA LYS A 247 -23.66 4.13 -1.25
C LYS A 247 -23.99 5.58 -1.56
N GLU A 248 -23.79 6.45 -0.58
CA GLU A 248 -23.72 7.89 -0.79
C GLU A 248 -22.25 8.30 -0.80
N ALA A 249 -21.80 8.93 -1.88
CA ALA A 249 -20.42 9.40 -2.01
C ALA A 249 -20.29 10.46 -3.11
N PHE A 250 -19.22 11.23 -3.02
CA PHE A 250 -18.74 12.02 -4.14
C PHE A 250 -17.83 11.18 -5.02
N ILE A 251 -17.96 11.34 -6.33
CA ILE A 251 -17.15 10.65 -7.34
C ILE A 251 -16.64 11.64 -8.39
N LYS A 252 -15.56 11.24 -9.06
CA LYS A 252 -14.92 12.03 -10.10
C LYS A 252 -15.47 11.68 -11.49
N ASN A 253 -15.49 12.61 -12.42
CA ASN A 253 -15.58 12.26 -13.85
C ASN A 253 -14.39 11.39 -14.28
N ASN A 254 -14.53 10.69 -15.40
CA ASN A 254 -13.49 9.79 -15.93
C ASN A 254 -12.98 8.74 -14.92
N SER A 255 -13.83 8.28 -14.02
CA SER A 255 -13.51 7.27 -13.01
C SER A 255 -14.21 5.95 -13.32
N THR A 256 -13.67 4.84 -12.85
CA THR A 256 -14.21 3.50 -13.09
C THR A 256 -14.52 2.78 -11.78
N ASN A 257 -15.39 1.78 -11.84
CA ASN A 257 -15.71 0.88 -10.74
C ASN A 257 -16.26 1.61 -9.49
N ASN A 258 -16.94 2.74 -9.66
CA ASN A 258 -17.58 3.46 -8.55
C ASN A 258 -18.76 2.65 -8.03
N VAL A 259 -18.66 2.14 -6.81
CA VAL A 259 -19.72 1.34 -6.17
C VAL A 259 -20.98 2.18 -5.99
N VAL A 260 -22.08 1.77 -6.62
CA VAL A 260 -23.41 2.37 -6.42
C VAL A 260 -24.15 1.68 -5.28
N PHE A 261 -24.17 0.35 -5.29
CA PHE A 261 -24.75 -0.45 -4.20
C PHE A 261 -24.19 -1.88 -4.16
N SER A 262 -24.40 -2.56 -3.04
CA SER A 262 -24.25 -4.01 -2.94
C SER A 262 -25.60 -4.71 -2.87
N LEU A 263 -25.78 -5.81 -3.59
CA LEU A 263 -26.86 -6.77 -3.44
C LEU A 263 -26.34 -7.99 -2.66
N GLU A 264 -26.81 -8.15 -1.43
CA GLU A 264 -26.51 -9.32 -0.59
C GLU A 264 -27.66 -10.32 -0.71
N ILE A 265 -27.39 -11.54 -1.19
CA ILE A 265 -28.35 -12.64 -1.32
C ILE A 265 -28.02 -13.72 -0.28
N GLU A 266 -29.00 -14.06 0.55
CA GLU A 266 -28.88 -15.13 1.53
C GLU A 266 -29.56 -16.40 1.00
N THR A 267 -28.83 -17.52 1.02
CA THR A 267 -29.34 -18.84 0.60
C THR A 267 -29.21 -19.87 1.72
N GLN A 268 -30.04 -20.91 1.66
CA GLN A 268 -29.95 -22.09 2.53
C GLN A 268 -29.74 -23.34 1.68
N ASN A 269 -29.10 -24.35 2.26
CA ASN A 269 -28.68 -25.61 1.63
C ASN A 269 -27.61 -25.42 0.54
N ALA A 270 -26.91 -26.50 0.19
CA ALA A 270 -25.80 -26.49 -0.76
C ALA A 270 -26.04 -27.27 -2.05
N SER A 271 -27.09 -28.11 -2.11
CA SER A 271 -27.42 -28.91 -3.30
C SER A 271 -28.13 -28.08 -4.36
N GLU A 272 -27.96 -28.42 -5.65
CA GLU A 272 -28.57 -27.69 -6.79
C GLU A 272 -28.43 -26.16 -6.68
N PRO A 273 -27.19 -25.63 -6.58
CA PRO A 273 -26.98 -24.22 -6.25
C PRO A 273 -27.56 -23.30 -7.33
N PHE A 274 -28.15 -22.20 -6.89
CA PHE A 274 -28.58 -21.14 -7.80
C PHE A 274 -27.39 -20.51 -8.50
N SER A 275 -27.60 -20.07 -9.73
CA SER A 275 -26.76 -19.11 -10.41
C SER A 275 -27.51 -17.80 -10.60
N LEU A 276 -26.89 -16.68 -10.25
CA LEU A 276 -27.40 -15.35 -10.62
C LEU A 276 -27.19 -15.16 -12.12
N LYS A 277 -28.29 -15.03 -12.86
CA LYS A 277 -28.31 -14.94 -14.34
C LYS A 277 -28.45 -13.52 -14.87
N ASN A 278 -29.21 -12.69 -14.16
CA ASN A 278 -29.57 -11.37 -14.63
C ASN A 278 -29.96 -10.46 -13.48
N LEU A 279 -29.63 -9.18 -13.61
CA LEU A 279 -30.20 -8.11 -12.79
C LEU A 279 -30.93 -7.15 -13.72
N ALA A 280 -32.20 -6.90 -13.44
CA ALA A 280 -32.96 -5.80 -14.02
C ALA A 280 -32.76 -4.56 -13.16
N LEU A 281 -32.11 -3.56 -13.75
CA LEU A 281 -31.69 -2.33 -13.08
C LEU A 281 -32.50 -1.12 -13.57
N SER A 282 -32.57 -0.08 -12.75
CA SER A 282 -33.12 1.21 -13.15
C SER A 282 -32.20 2.36 -12.79
N ALA A 283 -31.95 3.24 -13.76
CA ALA A 283 -31.25 4.51 -13.59
C ALA A 283 -32.22 5.71 -13.61
N LEU A 284 -33.48 5.53 -13.19
CA LEU A 284 -34.49 6.60 -13.18
C LEU A 284 -34.09 7.81 -12.31
N GLY A 285 -33.32 7.59 -11.23
CA GLY A 285 -32.79 8.66 -10.39
C GLY A 285 -31.51 9.32 -10.93
N THR A 286 -30.90 8.75 -11.97
CA THR A 286 -29.68 9.30 -12.58
C THR A 286 -30.03 10.53 -13.41
N THR A 287 -29.29 11.63 -13.21
CA THR A 287 -29.58 12.92 -13.85
C THR A 287 -29.37 12.89 -15.37
N SER A 288 -28.32 12.20 -15.84
CA SER A 288 -28.07 11.99 -17.27
C SER A 288 -27.41 10.64 -17.53
N LEU A 289 -27.99 9.83 -18.41
CA LEU A 289 -27.40 8.54 -18.81
C LEU A 289 -26.09 8.70 -19.59
N SER A 290 -25.83 9.87 -20.19
CA SER A 290 -24.55 10.16 -20.87
C SER A 290 -23.38 10.31 -19.90
N ASP A 291 -23.65 10.49 -18.61
CA ASP A 291 -22.61 10.54 -17.57
C ASP A 291 -22.09 9.14 -17.23
N LEU A 292 -22.78 8.08 -17.67
CA LEU A 292 -22.38 6.68 -17.50
C LEU A 292 -21.70 6.16 -18.76
N ASN A 293 -20.58 5.48 -18.61
CA ASN A 293 -19.90 4.72 -19.67
C ASN A 293 -20.23 3.23 -19.62
N ASN A 294 -20.41 2.68 -18.42
CA ASN A 294 -20.66 1.25 -18.21
C ASN A 294 -21.29 1.02 -16.82
N VAL A 295 -21.97 -0.12 -16.67
CA VAL A 295 -22.47 -0.62 -15.38
C VAL A 295 -22.00 -2.07 -15.25
N LYS A 296 -21.30 -2.39 -14.16
CA LYS A 296 -20.68 -3.70 -13.94
C LYS A 296 -21.21 -4.37 -12.67
N ILE A 297 -21.11 -5.69 -12.64
CA ILE A 297 -21.46 -6.55 -11.51
C ILE A 297 -20.23 -7.36 -11.13
N TYR A 298 -19.75 -7.15 -9.90
CA TYR A 298 -18.68 -7.95 -9.30
C TYR A 298 -19.25 -8.84 -8.19
N TYR A 299 -18.58 -9.95 -7.89
CA TYR A 299 -18.96 -10.87 -6.82
C TYR A 299 -17.80 -11.08 -5.85
N THR A 300 -18.10 -11.00 -4.55
CA THR A 300 -17.09 -11.14 -3.48
C THR A 300 -17.42 -12.28 -2.52
N GLY A 301 -18.39 -13.13 -2.85
CA GLY A 301 -18.78 -14.25 -2.00
C GLY A 301 -19.37 -13.78 -0.67
N VAL A 302 -18.80 -14.24 0.44
CA VAL A 302 -19.22 -13.83 1.79
C VAL A 302 -18.57 -12.51 2.23
N ASP A 303 -17.57 -12.01 1.50
CA ASP A 303 -16.82 -10.81 1.88
C ASP A 303 -17.66 -9.56 1.63
N ALA A 304 -17.79 -8.75 2.68
CA ALA A 304 -18.50 -7.47 2.67
C ALA A 304 -17.64 -6.30 2.17
N LYS A 305 -16.45 -6.55 1.63
CA LYS A 305 -15.58 -5.56 0.98
C LYS A 305 -15.62 -5.73 -0.53
N PHE A 306 -15.79 -4.61 -1.26
CA PHE A 306 -15.81 -4.61 -2.72
C PHE A 306 -14.45 -5.03 -3.32
N SER A 307 -14.42 -5.89 -4.33
CA SER A 307 -13.19 -6.19 -5.09
C SER A 307 -13.48 -6.30 -6.58
N THR A 308 -12.50 -5.93 -7.40
CA THR A 308 -12.55 -6.04 -8.87
C THR A 308 -12.11 -7.41 -9.39
N THR A 309 -11.64 -8.32 -8.53
CA THR A 309 -11.06 -9.62 -8.92
C THR A 309 -12.01 -10.52 -9.71
N GLN A 310 -13.31 -10.45 -9.42
CA GLN A 310 -14.31 -11.33 -10.04
C GLN A 310 -15.44 -10.52 -10.66
N LEU A 311 -15.24 -10.13 -11.92
CA LEU A 311 -16.28 -9.55 -12.77
C LEU A 311 -17.24 -10.66 -13.22
N CYS A 312 -18.51 -10.55 -12.85
CA CYS A 312 -19.53 -11.52 -13.24
C CYS A 312 -20.32 -11.10 -14.47
N GLY A 313 -20.40 -9.80 -14.74
CA GLY A 313 -21.22 -9.24 -15.81
C GLY A 313 -21.05 -7.74 -15.98
N GLU A 314 -21.29 -7.24 -17.18
CA GLU A 314 -21.25 -5.80 -17.46
C GLU A 314 -22.14 -5.43 -18.66
N LEU A 315 -22.52 -4.14 -18.73
CA LEU A 315 -23.32 -3.60 -19.81
C LEU A 315 -22.48 -3.31 -21.07
N ASN A 316 -21.18 -3.03 -20.91
CA ASN A 316 -20.22 -2.68 -21.96
C ASN A 316 -20.54 -1.41 -22.77
N GLN A 317 -21.46 -0.59 -22.27
CA GLN A 317 -21.87 0.68 -22.88
C GLN A 317 -22.68 1.51 -21.88
N SER A 318 -22.92 2.79 -22.21
CA SER A 318 -23.89 3.62 -21.51
C SER A 318 -25.29 3.00 -21.58
N PRO A 319 -26.10 3.06 -20.51
CA PRO A 319 -27.51 2.66 -20.59
C PRO A 319 -28.26 3.46 -21.65
N LEU A 320 -28.92 2.76 -22.58
CA LEU A 320 -29.71 3.39 -23.64
C LEU A 320 -31.06 3.93 -23.15
N THR A 321 -31.55 3.37 -22.04
CA THR A 321 -32.82 3.70 -21.40
C THR A 321 -32.66 3.61 -19.88
N GLU A 322 -33.53 4.29 -19.14
CA GLU A 322 -33.55 4.26 -17.66
C GLU A 322 -33.85 2.87 -17.08
N SER A 323 -34.40 1.94 -17.86
CA SER A 323 -34.53 0.53 -17.50
C SER A 323 -33.64 -0.30 -18.40
N PHE A 324 -32.80 -1.13 -17.81
CA PHE A 324 -31.86 -1.99 -18.54
C PHE A 324 -31.53 -3.23 -17.72
N SER A 325 -30.82 -4.19 -18.31
CA SER A 325 -30.41 -5.40 -17.60
C SER A 325 -28.95 -5.72 -17.84
N VAL A 326 -28.31 -6.28 -16.82
CA VAL A 326 -26.94 -6.79 -16.91
C VAL A 326 -26.97 -8.28 -16.61
N ASN A 327 -26.45 -9.08 -17.56
CA ASN A 327 -26.33 -10.52 -17.37
C ASN A 327 -25.11 -10.82 -16.50
N CYS A 328 -25.27 -11.79 -15.61
CA CYS A 328 -24.23 -12.32 -14.74
C CYS A 328 -24.34 -13.85 -14.82
N ASN A 329 -23.27 -14.62 -14.66
CA ASN A 329 -23.39 -16.08 -14.58
C ASN A 329 -22.57 -16.60 -13.40
N GLN A 330 -23.03 -16.28 -12.20
CA GLN A 330 -22.33 -16.58 -10.97
C GLN A 330 -23.08 -17.61 -10.14
N THR A 331 -22.47 -18.76 -9.87
CA THR A 331 -22.99 -19.77 -8.94
C THR A 331 -22.88 -19.25 -7.50
N LEU A 332 -23.97 -19.38 -6.75
CA LEU A 332 -24.07 -18.96 -5.35
C LEU A 332 -23.56 -20.09 -4.44
N SER A 333 -22.97 -19.69 -3.32
CA SER A 333 -22.66 -20.58 -2.21
C SER A 333 -23.81 -20.58 -1.20
N GLN A 334 -23.85 -21.58 -0.31
CA GLN A 334 -24.75 -21.55 0.84
C GLN A 334 -24.42 -20.35 1.74
N GLY A 335 -25.46 -19.70 2.26
CA GLY A 335 -25.35 -18.52 3.12
C GLY A 335 -25.26 -17.22 2.33
N LYS A 336 -24.44 -16.28 2.81
CA LYS A 336 -24.32 -14.93 2.24
C LYS A 336 -23.55 -14.90 0.92
N ASN A 337 -24.10 -14.19 -0.06
CA ASN A 337 -23.52 -13.96 -1.38
C ASN A 337 -23.59 -12.46 -1.72
N VAL A 338 -22.46 -11.78 -1.91
CA VAL A 338 -22.40 -10.33 -2.11
C VAL A 338 -22.03 -9.99 -3.54
N PHE A 339 -22.92 -9.24 -4.19
CA PHE A 339 -22.73 -8.68 -5.53
C PHE A 339 -22.59 -7.16 -5.43
N TRP A 340 -21.67 -6.57 -6.17
CA TRP A 340 -21.41 -5.14 -6.19
C TRP A 340 -21.74 -4.57 -7.54
N ILE A 341 -22.60 -3.57 -7.56
CA ILE A 341 -22.98 -2.86 -8.78
C ILE A 341 -22.18 -1.58 -8.83
N THR A 342 -21.43 -1.40 -9.90
CA THR A 342 -20.56 -0.23 -10.09
C THR A 342 -20.90 0.53 -11.36
N ALA A 343 -20.61 1.82 -11.36
CA ALA A 343 -20.72 2.71 -12.51
C ALA A 343 -19.34 3.22 -12.95
N ASP A 344 -19.06 3.11 -14.26
CA ASP A 344 -17.97 3.85 -14.89
C ASP A 344 -18.52 5.20 -15.36
N VAL A 345 -17.82 6.29 -15.06
CA VAL A 345 -18.27 7.67 -15.28
C VAL A 345 -17.56 8.26 -16.48
N SER A 346 -18.32 8.92 -17.35
CA SER A 346 -17.81 9.61 -18.53
C SER A 346 -16.81 10.72 -18.15
N ASN A 347 -15.80 10.93 -19.00
CA ASN A 347 -14.91 12.09 -18.87
C ASN A 347 -15.67 13.42 -19.08
N SER A 348 -16.75 13.39 -19.86
CA SER A 348 -17.62 14.56 -20.07
C SER A 348 -18.76 14.68 -19.05
N ALA A 349 -18.73 13.88 -17.98
CA ALA A 349 -19.79 13.90 -16.97
C ALA A 349 -19.85 15.27 -16.27
N THR A 350 -21.06 15.76 -16.00
CA THR A 350 -21.26 17.15 -15.53
C THR A 350 -21.21 17.24 -14.01
N GLU A 351 -20.51 18.26 -13.49
CA GLU A 351 -20.46 18.59 -12.07
C GLU A 351 -21.86 18.78 -11.46
N GLY A 352 -22.13 18.14 -10.32
CA GLY A 352 -23.39 18.19 -9.59
C GLY A 352 -24.46 17.20 -10.07
N ASN A 353 -24.25 16.51 -11.20
CA ASN A 353 -25.16 15.44 -11.62
C ASN A 353 -25.06 14.25 -10.65
N SER A 354 -26.18 13.53 -10.48
CA SER A 354 -26.24 12.33 -9.64
C SER A 354 -26.33 11.06 -10.49
N ILE A 355 -25.64 10.01 -10.05
CA ILE A 355 -25.79 8.64 -10.51
C ILE A 355 -26.54 7.87 -9.41
N ASP A 356 -27.68 7.34 -9.78
CA ASP A 356 -28.57 6.57 -8.92
C ASP A 356 -29.10 5.39 -9.74
N ILE A 357 -28.62 4.19 -9.38
CA ILE A 357 -28.98 2.92 -10.02
C ILE A 357 -29.56 2.02 -8.95
N THR A 358 -30.75 1.49 -9.21
CA THR A 358 -31.48 0.60 -8.31
C THR A 358 -31.66 -0.79 -8.93
N CYS A 359 -31.90 -1.80 -8.09
CA CYS A 359 -32.25 -3.15 -8.53
C CYS A 359 -33.76 -3.38 -8.44
N ASN A 360 -34.43 -3.52 -9.58
CA ASN A 360 -35.87 -3.80 -9.64
C ASN A 360 -36.17 -5.27 -9.32
N ASN A 361 -35.40 -6.17 -9.94
CA ASN A 361 -35.46 -7.61 -9.71
C ASN A 361 -34.17 -8.26 -10.22
N PHE A 362 -33.97 -9.51 -9.80
CA PHE A 362 -32.87 -10.35 -10.22
C PHE A 362 -33.36 -11.78 -10.48
N THR A 363 -32.65 -12.50 -11.34
CA THR A 363 -33.00 -13.84 -11.78
C THR A 363 -32.01 -14.85 -11.21
N LEU A 364 -32.50 -15.77 -10.40
CA LEU A 364 -31.78 -16.97 -9.97
C LEU A 364 -32.21 -18.16 -10.80
N GLU A 365 -31.27 -18.99 -11.23
CA GLU A 365 -31.56 -20.20 -12.00
C GLU A 365 -30.82 -21.40 -11.39
N SER A 366 -31.57 -22.48 -11.14
CA SER A 366 -31.06 -23.83 -10.91
C SER A 366 -31.84 -24.80 -11.80
N THR A 367 -32.55 -25.79 -11.26
CA THR A 367 -33.52 -26.59 -12.01
C THR A 367 -34.75 -25.79 -12.44
N ASN A 368 -35.05 -24.69 -11.73
CA ASN A 368 -36.11 -23.75 -12.05
C ASN A 368 -35.55 -22.32 -12.06
N THR A 369 -36.18 -21.45 -12.85
CA THR A 369 -35.88 -20.02 -12.86
C THR A 369 -36.78 -19.28 -11.85
N GLN A 370 -36.19 -18.43 -11.02
CA GLN A 370 -36.88 -17.55 -10.08
C GLN A 370 -36.53 -16.10 -10.40
N VAL A 371 -37.55 -15.24 -10.53
CA VAL A 371 -37.37 -13.79 -10.64
C VAL A 371 -37.81 -13.18 -9.30
N LEU A 372 -36.88 -12.55 -8.61
CA LEU A 372 -37.04 -12.08 -7.23
C LEU A 372 -36.78 -10.57 -7.15
N THR A 373 -37.56 -9.88 -6.33
CA THR A 373 -37.30 -8.48 -5.97
C THR A 373 -36.52 -8.45 -4.65
N PRO A 374 -35.56 -7.51 -4.47
CA PRO A 374 -34.89 -7.34 -3.19
C PRO A 374 -35.85 -7.25 -2.01
N THR A 375 -35.55 -7.96 -0.91
CA THR A 375 -36.46 -8.03 0.26
C THR A 375 -36.48 -6.72 1.03
N SER A 376 -35.35 -6.01 1.08
CA SER A 376 -35.26 -4.67 1.64
C SER A 376 -34.21 -3.84 0.90
N THR A 377 -34.50 -2.57 0.73
CA THR A 377 -33.55 -1.54 0.32
C THR A 377 -33.18 -0.72 1.55
N ALA A 378 -31.89 -0.60 1.87
CA ALA A 378 -31.43 0.43 2.81
C ALA A 378 -31.60 1.83 2.17
N SER A 379 -31.40 2.90 2.95
CA SER A 379 -31.60 4.32 2.60
C SER A 379 -31.25 4.72 1.15
N THR A 380 -31.91 5.77 0.64
CA THR A 380 -31.71 6.41 -0.66
C THR A 380 -30.31 7.02 -0.83
N GLY A 381 -29.30 6.19 -1.10
CA GLY A 381 -27.93 6.61 -1.36
C GLY A 381 -27.70 6.85 -2.85
N LYS A 382 -27.02 7.93 -3.20
CA LYS A 382 -26.66 8.25 -4.60
C LYS A 382 -25.22 8.74 -4.68
N LEU A 383 -24.61 8.55 -5.84
CA LEU A 383 -23.30 9.11 -6.12
C LEU A 383 -23.46 10.48 -6.77
N GLU A 384 -22.79 11.50 -6.26
CA GLU A 384 -22.79 12.83 -6.87
C GLU A 384 -21.44 13.10 -7.54
N ILE A 385 -21.48 13.55 -8.79
CA ILE A 385 -20.27 13.94 -9.54
C ILE A 385 -19.77 15.26 -8.96
N LYS A 386 -18.62 15.24 -8.31
CA LYS A 386 -17.92 16.41 -7.76
C LYS A 386 -16.46 16.41 -8.17
N SER A 387 -16.19 16.49 -9.45
CA SER A 387 -14.82 16.42 -9.99
C SER A 387 -13.93 17.54 -9.46
N SER A 388 -14.53 18.69 -9.10
CA SER A 388 -13.81 19.84 -8.54
C SER A 388 -13.00 19.52 -7.28
N ILE A 389 -13.51 18.63 -6.41
CA ILE A 389 -12.83 18.30 -5.16
C ILE A 389 -11.79 17.19 -5.31
N PHE A 390 -11.55 16.63 -6.51
CA PHE A 390 -10.54 15.59 -6.73
C PHE A 390 -9.31 16.17 -7.44
N SER A 391 -8.13 15.67 -7.09
CA SER A 391 -6.94 15.89 -7.91
C SER A 391 -7.07 15.17 -9.26
N ASN A 392 -6.67 15.82 -10.36
CA ASN A 392 -6.31 15.09 -11.56
C ASN A 392 -5.15 14.13 -11.32
N SER A 393 -5.18 12.97 -11.98
CA SER A 393 -4.14 11.96 -11.81
C SER A 393 -4.06 11.02 -13.00
N VAL A 394 -2.84 10.60 -13.34
CA VAL A 394 -2.56 9.57 -14.33
C VAL A 394 -1.81 8.43 -13.64
N LYS A 395 -2.42 7.25 -13.59
CA LYS A 395 -1.77 6.02 -13.09
C LYS A 395 -0.86 5.45 -14.19
N LEU A 396 0.42 5.28 -13.89
CA LEU A 396 1.36 4.57 -14.75
C LEU A 396 1.43 3.08 -14.37
N PRO A 397 1.93 2.19 -15.24
CA PRO A 397 2.22 0.81 -14.87
C PRO A 397 3.13 0.76 -13.64
N ALA A 398 2.82 -0.13 -12.70
CA ALA A 398 3.65 -0.30 -11.51
C ALA A 398 5.08 -0.73 -11.90
N SER A 399 6.07 -0.08 -11.31
CA SER A 399 7.48 -0.38 -11.57
C SER A 399 7.93 -1.60 -10.77
N VAL A 400 8.64 -2.54 -11.40
CA VAL A 400 9.20 -3.72 -10.71
C VAL A 400 10.63 -3.42 -10.28
N VAL A 401 10.86 -3.29 -8.98
CA VAL A 401 12.19 -2.99 -8.40
C VAL A 401 13.12 -4.20 -8.54
N THR A 402 12.59 -5.38 -8.25
CA THR A 402 13.33 -6.64 -8.27
C THR A 402 12.36 -7.82 -8.37
N THR A 403 12.88 -9.00 -8.69
CA THR A 403 12.22 -10.32 -8.60
C THR A 403 12.93 -11.23 -7.58
N ASN A 404 13.79 -10.67 -6.74
CA ASN A 404 14.66 -11.42 -5.84
C ASN A 404 14.49 -11.03 -4.35
N ALA A 405 13.38 -10.43 -3.98
CA ALA A 405 13.08 -10.02 -2.61
C ALA A 405 12.64 -11.18 -1.72
N ALA A 406 12.89 -11.07 -0.41
CA ALA A 406 12.21 -11.90 0.57
C ALA A 406 10.72 -11.51 0.64
N SER A 407 9.83 -12.50 0.50
CA SER A 407 8.38 -12.28 0.37
C SER A 407 7.59 -13.02 1.45
N THR A 408 7.52 -12.42 2.63
CA THR A 408 6.77 -12.93 3.79
C THR A 408 5.69 -11.91 4.18
N PHE A 409 4.49 -12.41 4.53
CA PHE A 409 3.29 -11.60 4.79
C PHE A 409 3.45 -10.61 5.96
N GLU A 410 4.20 -10.99 7.00
CA GLU A 410 4.60 -10.11 8.12
C GLU A 410 6.13 -10.01 8.22
N GLY A 411 6.79 -9.94 7.07
CA GLY A 411 8.25 -9.85 6.98
C GLY A 411 8.84 -8.49 7.31
N SER A 412 10.16 -8.45 7.38
CA SER A 412 10.94 -7.23 7.59
C SER A 412 10.91 -6.24 6.41
N ASN A 413 10.40 -6.64 5.25
CA ASN A 413 10.20 -5.74 4.12
C ASN A 413 8.85 -5.04 4.24
N PHE A 414 8.89 -3.73 4.37
CA PHE A 414 7.75 -2.79 4.34
C PHE A 414 6.77 -3.01 5.49
N ALA A 415 7.29 -2.83 6.71
CA ALA A 415 6.46 -2.53 7.87
C ALA A 415 6.26 -1.01 7.96
N SER A 416 5.12 -0.54 8.46
CA SER A 416 4.72 0.88 8.52
C SER A 416 5.72 1.80 9.23
N PHE A 417 6.55 1.22 10.09
CA PHE A 417 7.60 1.92 10.84
C PHE A 417 8.99 1.85 10.19
N GLN A 418 9.13 1.27 8.99
CA GLN A 418 10.36 1.30 8.20
C GLN A 418 10.49 2.68 7.52
N GLN A 419 11.17 3.62 8.20
CA GLN A 419 11.25 5.01 7.76
C GLN A 419 12.70 5.42 7.41
N ASN A 420 13.09 5.57 6.15
CA ASN A 420 12.30 5.34 4.92
C ASN A 420 12.67 4.02 4.23
N ALA A 421 11.68 3.27 3.76
CA ALA A 421 11.90 2.17 2.81
C ALA A 421 12.05 2.67 1.37
N ILE A 422 11.31 3.73 1.02
CA ILE A 422 11.31 4.41 -0.27
C ILE A 422 11.48 5.91 -0.05
N ILE A 423 12.31 6.57 -0.86
CA ILE A 423 12.48 8.02 -0.84
C ILE A 423 12.92 8.50 -2.22
N THR A 424 12.41 9.66 -2.65
CA THR A 424 12.93 10.38 -3.82
C THR A 424 13.85 11.49 -3.40
N PHE A 425 15.00 11.58 -4.07
CA PHE A 425 15.98 12.64 -3.87
C PHE A 425 16.74 12.87 -5.17
N ASN A 426 16.93 14.14 -5.55
CA ASN A 426 17.71 14.52 -6.73
C ASN A 426 17.29 13.77 -8.01
N ASN A 427 15.99 13.70 -8.29
CA ASN A 427 15.37 12.97 -9.42
C ASN A 427 15.63 11.46 -9.46
N TYR A 428 16.17 10.87 -8.39
CA TYR A 428 16.27 9.44 -8.19
C TYR A 428 15.28 8.98 -7.13
N GLN A 429 14.59 7.88 -7.41
CA GLN A 429 13.80 7.15 -6.42
C GLN A 429 14.61 5.96 -5.91
N TYR A 430 14.68 5.81 -4.59
CA TYR A 430 15.46 4.79 -3.89
C TYR A 430 14.54 3.83 -3.15
N VAL A 431 14.87 2.54 -3.11
CA VAL A 431 14.15 1.52 -2.34
C VAL A 431 15.14 0.62 -1.61
N THR A 432 14.90 0.34 -0.33
CA THR A 432 15.67 -0.64 0.45
C THR A 432 14.86 -1.88 0.78
N PHE A 433 15.50 -3.05 0.72
CA PHE A 433 14.84 -4.33 0.98
C PHE A 433 15.81 -5.45 1.32
N TRP A 434 15.31 -6.49 1.99
CA TRP A 434 15.95 -7.78 2.15
C TRP A 434 15.70 -8.65 0.91
N ASN A 435 16.77 -9.19 0.31
CA ASN A 435 16.65 -10.18 -0.76
C ASN A 435 16.34 -11.59 -0.23
N LYS A 436 16.05 -12.54 -1.12
CA LYS A 436 15.70 -13.93 -0.76
C LYS A 436 16.81 -14.70 -0.03
N VAL A 437 18.05 -14.20 -0.07
CA VAL A 437 19.19 -14.75 0.66
C VAL A 437 19.51 -13.94 1.93
N SER A 438 18.56 -13.11 2.40
CA SER A 438 18.63 -12.36 3.66
C SER A 438 19.78 -11.36 3.74
N ARG A 439 20.00 -10.62 2.64
CA ARG A 439 20.99 -9.52 2.55
C ARG A 439 20.32 -8.19 2.28
N VAL A 440 20.92 -7.12 2.80
CA VAL A 440 20.49 -5.74 2.59
C VAL A 440 20.75 -5.34 1.14
N CYS A 441 19.70 -4.86 0.47
CA CYS A 441 19.77 -4.27 -0.85
C CYS A 441 19.29 -2.82 -0.81
N ILE A 442 19.94 -1.98 -1.62
CA ILE A 442 19.48 -0.64 -1.95
C ILE A 442 19.42 -0.50 -3.46
N ALA A 443 18.25 -0.17 -3.99
CA ALA A 443 18.01 0.07 -5.40
C ALA A 443 17.73 1.55 -5.65
N ARG A 444 18.12 2.05 -6.82
CA ARG A 444 17.68 3.38 -7.29
C ARG A 444 17.29 3.35 -8.76
N ARG A 445 16.41 4.25 -9.17
CA ARG A 445 16.10 4.55 -10.58
C ARG A 445 15.95 6.06 -10.78
N LYS A 446 16.17 6.55 -12.00
CA LYS A 446 15.76 7.91 -12.37
C LYS A 446 14.23 7.99 -12.48
N LEU A 447 13.65 9.17 -12.23
CA LEU A 447 12.24 9.46 -12.45
C LEU A 447 12.00 10.19 -13.79
N PRO A 448 10.80 10.03 -14.39
CA PRO A 448 9.74 9.08 -14.01
C PRO A 448 10.04 7.66 -14.48
N GLU A 449 11.01 7.52 -15.38
CA GLU A 449 11.45 6.27 -16.00
C GLU A 449 12.94 6.04 -15.79
N GLY A 450 13.30 4.76 -15.74
CA GLY A 450 14.67 4.31 -15.64
C GLY A 450 14.71 2.89 -15.09
N ASP A 451 15.73 2.15 -15.47
CA ASP A 451 15.99 0.84 -14.89
C ASP A 451 16.39 0.98 -13.43
N TRP A 452 15.88 0.08 -12.58
CA TRP A 452 16.38 -0.07 -11.22
C TRP A 452 17.81 -0.62 -11.23
N LYS A 453 18.73 0.09 -10.59
CA LYS A 453 20.10 -0.35 -10.31
C LYS A 453 20.21 -0.71 -8.84
N THR A 454 20.50 -1.97 -8.54
CA THR A 454 20.56 -2.50 -7.17
C THR A 454 22.00 -2.72 -6.73
N VAL A 455 22.33 -2.25 -5.52
CA VAL A 455 23.52 -2.61 -4.77
C VAL A 455 23.12 -3.61 -3.69
N GLU A 456 23.75 -4.78 -3.68
CA GLU A 456 23.65 -5.79 -2.62
C GLU A 456 24.85 -5.68 -1.67
N LEU A 457 24.60 -5.58 -0.36
CA LEU A 457 25.64 -5.57 0.66
C LEU A 457 26.00 -7.01 1.07
N THR A 458 26.86 -7.63 0.25
CA THR A 458 27.16 -9.08 0.33
C THR A 458 27.93 -9.53 1.58
N ASP A 459 28.45 -8.60 2.36
CA ASP A 459 29.25 -8.81 3.57
C ASP A 459 28.42 -8.88 4.86
N TYR A 460 27.09 -8.69 4.78
CA TYR A 460 26.17 -8.82 5.90
C TYR A 460 24.98 -9.70 5.51
N THR A 461 24.77 -10.81 6.20
CA THR A 461 23.68 -11.75 5.94
C THR A 461 23.07 -12.19 7.26
N ILE A 462 21.74 -12.13 7.36
CA ILE A 462 21.00 -12.56 8.55
C ILE A 462 20.27 -13.88 8.30
N SER A 463 19.72 -14.48 9.34
CA SER A 463 18.91 -15.69 9.18
C SER A 463 17.56 -15.39 8.52
N PRO A 464 16.99 -16.31 7.71
CA PRO A 464 15.64 -16.16 7.18
C PRO A 464 14.56 -15.92 8.24
N ASN A 465 14.74 -16.48 9.45
CA ASN A 465 13.83 -16.25 10.57
C ASN A 465 13.80 -14.79 11.03
N ARG A 466 14.93 -14.08 10.94
CA ARG A 466 14.96 -12.63 11.23
C ARG A 466 14.25 -11.85 10.14
N VAL A 467 14.43 -12.19 8.86
CA VAL A 467 13.70 -11.56 7.73
C VAL A 467 12.19 -11.82 7.79
N ALA A 468 11.77 -12.91 8.42
CA ALA A 468 10.37 -13.22 8.65
C ALA A 468 9.74 -12.44 9.83
N ASP A 469 10.54 -11.70 10.62
CA ASP A 469 10.08 -10.86 11.72
C ASP A 469 10.08 -9.39 11.28
N ASN A 470 8.91 -8.75 11.31
CA ASN A 470 8.70 -7.38 10.84
C ASN A 470 9.50 -6.30 11.60
N HIS A 471 10.17 -6.62 12.71
CA HIS A 471 11.00 -5.66 13.44
C HIS A 471 12.33 -5.37 12.72
N TYR A 472 12.91 -6.36 12.03
CA TYR A 472 14.25 -6.31 11.43
C TYR A 472 14.31 -5.52 10.10
N THR A 473 13.56 -4.42 10.01
CA THR A 473 13.46 -3.54 8.83
C THR A 473 14.79 -2.91 8.43
N ILE A 474 14.83 -2.27 7.25
CA ILE A 474 15.96 -1.43 6.80
C ILE A 474 15.46 0.01 6.66
N SER A 475 15.93 0.91 7.51
CA SER A 475 15.62 2.33 7.42
C SER A 475 16.71 3.09 6.68
N MET A 476 16.32 3.96 5.76
CA MET A 476 17.21 4.80 4.97
C MET A 476 16.99 6.29 5.22
N GLY A 477 18.09 7.05 5.22
CA GLY A 477 18.10 8.51 5.18
C GLY A 477 19.12 9.02 4.16
N ILE A 478 18.87 10.19 3.58
CA ILE A 478 19.80 10.88 2.67
C ILE A 478 20.03 12.28 3.21
N CYS A 479 21.29 12.62 3.49
CA CYS A 479 21.64 13.98 3.91
C CYS A 479 21.83 14.85 2.66
N GLU A 480 21.04 15.90 2.53
CA GLU A 480 21.13 16.82 1.39
C GLU A 480 22.47 17.57 1.40
N ASN A 481 22.91 18.06 2.56
CA ASN A 481 24.11 18.89 2.66
C ASN A 481 25.43 18.20 2.22
N ASP A 482 25.51 16.87 2.26
CA ASP A 482 26.73 16.12 1.87
C ASP A 482 26.48 14.95 0.89
N GLY A 483 25.23 14.73 0.48
CA GLY A 483 24.81 13.66 -0.42
C GLY A 483 25.10 12.24 0.10
N THR A 484 25.32 12.04 1.39
CA THR A 484 25.53 10.71 1.98
C THR A 484 24.22 9.96 2.18
N ILE A 485 24.25 8.65 1.94
CA ILE A 485 23.15 7.72 2.20
C ILE A 485 23.45 6.94 3.48
N HIS A 486 22.47 6.89 4.37
CA HIS A 486 22.54 6.31 5.71
C HIS A 486 21.58 5.15 5.80
N LEU A 487 22.04 4.02 6.35
CA LEU A 487 21.25 2.80 6.51
C LEU A 487 21.35 2.31 7.95
N ALA A 488 20.21 1.97 8.56
CA ALA A 488 20.14 1.26 9.83
C ALA A 488 19.22 0.05 9.65
N PHE A 489 19.66 -1.14 10.06
CA PHE A 489 18.95 -2.39 9.75
C PHE A 489 19.16 -3.48 10.79
N ASP A 490 18.30 -4.51 10.80
CA ASP A 490 18.47 -5.70 11.64
C ASP A 490 18.42 -5.40 13.15
N HIS A 491 17.28 -4.83 13.60
CA HIS A 491 17.05 -4.43 14.99
C HIS A 491 15.72 -4.93 15.57
N HIS A 492 15.80 -5.76 16.61
CA HIS A 492 14.72 -6.08 17.53
C HIS A 492 15.32 -6.26 18.94
N ASN A 493 15.67 -5.13 19.58
CA ASN A 493 16.50 -5.07 20.79
C ASN A 493 17.94 -5.57 20.55
N ASP A 494 18.55 -5.12 19.45
CA ASP A 494 19.92 -5.50 19.07
C ASP A 494 20.92 -4.36 19.29
N VAL A 495 22.20 -4.66 19.09
CA VAL A 495 23.23 -3.64 18.87
C VAL A 495 22.92 -2.85 17.59
N LEU A 496 23.32 -1.58 17.54
CA LEU A 496 23.19 -0.81 16.30
C LEU A 496 23.97 -1.50 15.17
N HIS A 497 23.35 -1.54 13.99
CA HIS A 497 23.95 -1.90 12.73
C HIS A 497 23.66 -0.76 11.77
N TYR A 498 24.66 0.09 11.60
CA TYR A 498 24.57 1.32 10.83
C TYR A 498 25.62 1.33 9.74
N ARG A 499 25.29 1.88 8.57
CA ARG A 499 26.23 2.16 7.48
C ARG A 499 26.00 3.54 6.92
N LYS A 500 27.09 4.15 6.46
CA LYS A 500 27.11 5.41 5.72
C LYS A 500 27.83 5.23 4.39
N SER A 501 27.33 5.87 3.34
CA SER A 501 28.05 5.96 2.07
C SER A 501 29.21 6.95 2.10
N ILE A 502 30.02 6.96 1.05
CA ILE A 502 30.88 8.09 0.70
C ILE A 502 30.04 9.36 0.46
N ALA A 503 30.65 10.53 0.64
CA ALA A 503 30.02 11.82 0.32
C ALA A 503 29.65 11.92 -1.16
N ASN A 504 28.59 12.67 -1.45
CA ASN A 504 28.03 12.94 -2.77
C ASN A 504 27.52 11.71 -3.55
N LEU A 505 27.37 10.54 -2.91
CA LEU A 505 26.84 9.35 -3.61
C LEU A 505 25.42 9.56 -4.14
N ALA A 506 24.57 10.28 -3.40
CA ALA A 506 23.21 10.59 -3.83
C ALA A 506 23.17 11.56 -5.03
N TYR A 507 24.25 12.33 -5.25
CA TYR A 507 24.41 13.22 -6.40
C TYR A 507 25.19 12.58 -7.55
N SER A 508 25.75 11.37 -7.36
CA SER A 508 26.63 10.75 -8.33
C SER A 508 25.87 9.99 -9.42
N ASP A 509 26.51 9.87 -10.58
CA ASP A 509 26.10 8.93 -11.62
C ASP A 509 26.20 7.45 -11.17
N ASP A 510 25.81 6.53 -12.06
CA ASP A 510 25.77 5.09 -11.79
C ASP A 510 27.18 4.45 -11.67
N THR A 511 28.26 5.13 -12.06
CA THR A 511 29.62 4.57 -11.97
C THR A 511 30.09 4.40 -10.52
N SER A 512 29.56 5.25 -9.64
CA SER A 512 29.82 5.21 -8.20
C SER A 512 28.77 4.38 -7.44
N TRP A 513 27.72 3.89 -8.10
CA TRP A 513 26.65 3.09 -7.48
C TRP A 513 27.05 1.63 -7.31
N LYS A 514 27.88 1.35 -6.29
CA LYS A 514 28.46 0.03 -6.01
C LYS A 514 28.63 -0.19 -4.52
N MET A 515 28.75 -1.45 -4.12
CA MET A 515 28.90 -1.85 -2.70
C MET A 515 30.08 -1.14 -2.00
N SER A 516 31.21 -0.94 -2.69
CA SER A 516 32.38 -0.28 -2.11
C SER A 516 32.21 1.21 -1.83
N SER A 517 31.09 1.81 -2.27
CA SER A 517 30.71 3.17 -1.90
C SER A 517 30.00 3.25 -0.54
N PHE A 518 29.74 2.10 0.10
CA PHE A 518 29.19 2.00 1.45
C PHE A 518 30.25 1.50 2.44
N GLY A 519 30.34 2.13 3.60
CA GLY A 519 31.25 1.73 4.67
C GLY A 519 30.88 0.36 5.29
N SER A 520 31.74 -0.12 6.18
CA SER A 520 31.46 -1.31 7.00
C SER A 520 30.35 -1.04 8.02
N VAL A 521 29.74 -2.10 8.56
CA VAL A 521 28.76 -1.98 9.65
C VAL A 521 29.42 -1.35 10.88
N GLN A 522 28.74 -0.37 11.45
CA GLN A 522 29.12 0.36 12.66
C GLN A 522 28.08 0.13 13.75
N GLN A 523 28.56 0.09 15.01
CA GLN A 523 27.73 -0.07 16.21
C GLN A 523 27.52 1.25 16.96
N ASN A 524 28.00 2.35 16.40
CA ASN A 524 28.03 3.67 17.02
C ASN A 524 27.68 4.75 16.00
N LEU A 525 26.92 5.77 16.43
CA LEU A 525 26.71 7.01 15.67
C LEU A 525 27.76 8.05 16.04
N VAL A 526 28.09 8.14 17.34
CA VAL A 526 29.12 8.99 17.91
C VAL A 526 30.37 8.15 18.15
N ASP A 527 31.55 8.69 17.83
CA ASP A 527 32.82 7.97 17.97
C ASP A 527 32.99 7.38 19.38
N ASN A 528 33.28 6.07 19.44
CA ASN A 528 33.50 5.30 20.67
C ASN A 528 32.28 5.17 21.62
N VAL A 529 31.06 5.42 21.15
CA VAL A 529 29.83 5.22 21.93
C VAL A 529 28.94 4.18 21.23
N ASN A 530 29.09 2.91 21.61
CA ASN A 530 28.24 1.85 21.07
C ASN A 530 26.80 2.00 21.56
N LEU A 531 25.84 1.78 20.67
CA LEU A 531 24.41 1.78 20.97
C LEU A 531 23.86 0.35 20.94
N SER A 532 23.04 0.00 21.92
CA SER A 532 22.43 -1.32 22.07
C SER A 532 20.97 -1.22 22.46
N ASN A 533 20.24 -2.34 22.37
CA ASN A 533 18.81 -2.44 22.62
C ASN A 533 17.98 -1.58 21.65
N ILE A 534 18.48 -1.40 20.42
CA ILE A 534 17.85 -0.58 19.39
C ILE A 534 16.70 -1.36 18.77
N THR A 535 15.59 -0.65 18.54
CA THR A 535 14.46 -1.09 17.71
C THR A 535 13.89 0.12 16.95
N TYR A 536 13.33 -0.10 15.77
CA TYR A 536 12.66 0.92 14.94
C TYR A 536 13.53 2.17 14.65
N PRO A 537 14.72 2.04 14.03
CA PRO A 537 15.49 3.20 13.61
C PRO A 537 14.73 4.02 12.57
N ARG A 538 14.84 5.35 12.64
CA ARG A 538 14.24 6.28 11.66
C ARG A 538 15.24 7.39 11.33
N PHE A 539 15.29 7.76 10.05
CA PHE A 539 15.97 8.97 9.61
C PHE A 539 14.92 10.00 9.19
N VAL A 540 15.09 11.25 9.64
CA VAL A 540 14.19 12.37 9.33
C VAL A 540 15.02 13.47 8.69
N SER A 541 14.69 13.82 7.44
CA SER A 541 15.30 14.95 6.73
C SER A 541 14.94 16.26 7.42
N LYS A 542 15.92 17.14 7.63
CA LYS A 542 15.69 18.48 8.18
C LYS A 542 15.54 19.50 7.05
N PRO A 543 14.75 20.57 7.22
CA PRO A 543 14.62 21.64 6.20
C PRO A 543 15.92 22.40 5.89
N ASN A 544 16.94 22.30 6.76
CA ASN A 544 18.26 22.88 6.51
C ASN A 544 19.22 21.92 5.78
N GLY A 545 18.74 20.77 5.30
CA GLY A 545 19.51 19.76 4.57
C GLY A 545 20.31 18.76 5.43
N ASP A 546 20.24 18.89 6.77
CA ASP A 546 20.79 17.94 7.73
C ASP A 546 19.78 16.82 8.05
N MET A 547 20.05 15.96 9.05
CA MET A 547 19.12 14.90 9.45
C MET A 547 19.01 14.71 10.95
N ILE A 548 17.88 14.15 11.38
CA ILE A 548 17.67 13.56 12.70
C ILE A 548 17.66 12.03 12.58
N TYR A 549 18.22 11.35 13.58
CA TYR A 549 18.05 9.92 13.81
C TYR A 549 17.21 9.73 15.06
N GLU A 550 16.10 9.02 14.92
CA GLU A 550 15.21 8.64 16.02
C GLU A 550 15.21 7.12 16.15
N CYS A 551 15.18 6.61 17.37
CA CYS A 551 14.97 5.20 17.62
C CYS A 551 14.33 4.96 18.98
N ARG A 552 13.81 3.73 19.14
CA ARG A 552 13.43 3.19 20.45
C ARG A 552 14.62 2.43 21.05
N ILE A 553 14.91 2.67 22.32
CA ILE A 553 15.85 1.86 23.11
C ILE A 553 15.05 1.12 24.19
N GLY A 554 15.17 -0.22 24.20
CA GLY A 554 14.47 -1.11 25.15
C GLY A 554 13.52 -2.10 24.48
N TRP A 555 12.77 -2.84 25.30
CA TRP A 555 11.89 -3.95 24.88
C TRP A 555 10.46 -3.47 24.63
N SER A 556 9.64 -4.33 23.98
CA SER A 556 8.19 -4.14 23.95
C SER A 556 7.64 -4.19 25.38
N GLY A 557 6.97 -3.12 25.82
CA GLY A 557 6.53 -3.01 27.21
C GLY A 557 7.54 -2.35 28.16
N ASP A 558 8.77 -2.07 27.71
CA ASP A 558 9.82 -1.39 28.48
C ASP A 558 10.83 -0.66 27.56
N GLY A 559 10.40 0.38 26.85
CA GLY A 559 11.31 1.14 25.96
C GLY A 559 10.86 2.56 25.65
N ASP A 560 11.85 3.43 25.46
CA ASP A 560 11.72 4.90 25.35
C ASP A 560 12.32 5.41 24.03
N SER A 561 11.98 6.64 23.63
CA SER A 561 12.42 7.24 22.35
C SER A 561 13.51 8.30 22.50
N PHE A 562 14.50 8.24 21.60
CA PHE A 562 15.74 9.01 21.67
C PHE A 562 16.10 9.68 20.35
N LEU A 563 16.83 10.80 20.41
CA LEU A 563 17.22 11.60 19.24
C LEU A 563 18.74 11.85 19.13
N TRP A 564 19.22 11.86 17.90
CA TRP A 564 20.53 12.35 17.47
C TRP A 564 20.38 13.26 16.25
N GLU A 565 21.32 14.18 16.07
CA GLU A 565 21.39 15.09 14.93
C GLU A 565 22.67 14.86 14.12
N TYR A 566 22.53 14.72 12.80
CA TYR A 566 23.65 14.65 11.87
C TYR A 566 23.90 16.02 11.26
N ASN A 567 25.16 16.44 11.22
CA ASN A 567 25.57 17.66 10.56
C ASN A 567 26.34 17.31 9.28
N GLY A 568 25.77 17.60 8.11
CA GLY A 568 26.38 17.28 6.81
C GLY A 568 27.70 18.04 6.58
N SER A 569 27.86 19.24 7.13
CA SER A 569 29.08 20.04 6.94
C SER A 569 30.34 19.44 7.57
N ASN A 570 30.18 18.60 8.60
CA ASN A 570 31.30 17.93 9.27
C ASN A 570 31.19 16.39 9.29
N GLY A 571 30.06 15.86 8.83
CA GLY A 571 29.78 14.44 8.69
C GLY A 571 29.62 13.66 10.00
N LYS A 572 29.22 14.32 11.10
CA LYS A 572 29.13 13.73 12.44
C LYS A 572 27.73 13.77 13.04
N TRP A 573 27.43 12.75 13.84
CA TRP A 573 26.25 12.70 14.72
C TRP A 573 26.54 13.32 16.08
N THR A 574 25.53 13.97 16.67
CA THR A 574 25.51 14.50 18.05
C THR A 574 24.26 14.00 18.77
N TYR A 575 24.41 13.51 20.00
CA TYR A 575 23.27 13.08 20.82
C TYR A 575 22.47 14.29 21.30
N ILE A 576 21.14 14.25 21.12
CA ILE A 576 20.21 15.26 21.65
C ILE A 576 19.70 14.82 23.02
N GLY A 577 19.12 13.62 23.11
CA GLY A 577 18.52 13.15 24.35
C GLY A 577 17.34 12.20 24.16
N GLU A 578 16.95 11.55 25.26
CA GLU A 578 15.62 10.95 25.42
C GLU A 578 14.55 12.05 25.41
N TYR A 579 13.51 11.94 24.59
CA TYR A 579 12.46 12.97 24.50
C TYR A 579 11.08 12.49 24.93
N LEU A 580 10.86 11.17 24.94
CA LEU A 580 9.59 10.55 25.31
C LEU A 580 9.86 9.32 26.18
N ASN A 581 9.45 9.40 27.44
CA ASN A 581 9.66 8.39 28.46
C ASN A 581 8.32 7.79 28.90
N GLY A 582 8.16 6.48 28.73
CA GLY A 582 7.06 5.69 29.27
C GLY A 582 7.46 4.85 30.47
N THR A 583 8.71 4.37 30.48
CA THR A 583 9.18 3.40 31.47
C THR A 583 9.08 3.89 32.91
N SER A 584 9.28 5.18 33.16
CA SER A 584 9.17 5.77 34.51
C SER A 584 7.74 5.77 35.07
N VAL A 585 6.72 5.60 34.21
CA VAL A 585 5.31 5.62 34.56
C VAL A 585 4.59 4.30 34.22
N ASN A 586 5.34 3.22 33.96
CA ASN A 586 4.83 1.90 33.55
C ASN A 586 3.98 1.94 32.28
N GLU A 587 4.35 2.80 31.33
CA GLU A 587 3.72 2.91 30.02
C GLU A 587 4.75 2.76 28.91
N ASN A 588 4.28 2.64 27.67
CA ASN A 588 5.14 2.51 26.50
C ASN A 588 4.64 3.36 25.35
N ALA A 589 5.48 4.29 24.90
CA ALA A 589 5.14 5.09 23.75
C ALA A 589 5.42 4.33 22.45
N TYR A 590 4.50 4.46 21.51
CA TYR A 590 4.68 4.02 20.14
C TYR A 590 4.32 5.17 19.21
N ILE A 591 5.34 5.84 18.64
CA ILE A 591 5.11 6.98 17.76
C ILE A 591 4.56 6.54 16.41
N ASN A 592 3.62 7.32 15.87
CA ASN A 592 3.06 7.11 14.53
C ASN A 592 3.99 7.70 13.45
N GLY A 593 4.78 8.71 13.80
CA GLY A 593 5.81 9.29 12.95
C GLY A 593 6.41 10.54 13.59
N ILE A 594 7.44 11.09 12.94
CA ILE A 594 8.11 12.32 13.36
C ILE A 594 8.54 13.09 12.10
N HIS A 595 7.95 14.26 11.86
CA HIS A 595 8.08 14.97 10.57
C HIS A 595 8.24 16.48 10.79
N TYR A 596 9.04 17.13 9.95
CA TYR A 596 9.07 18.59 9.87
C TYR A 596 7.91 19.11 9.04
N ASP A 597 7.37 20.27 9.40
CA ASP A 597 6.58 21.11 8.50
C ASP A 597 7.47 22.01 7.63
N SER A 598 6.85 22.73 6.70
CA SER A 598 7.50 23.70 5.81
C SER A 598 8.17 24.88 6.55
N ASN A 599 7.82 25.12 7.82
CA ASN A 599 8.36 26.20 8.64
C ASN A 599 9.52 25.75 9.54
N GLY A 600 9.89 24.47 9.52
CA GLY A 600 10.94 23.92 10.37
C GLY A 600 10.49 23.46 11.75
N ARG A 601 9.18 23.35 12.00
CA ARG A 601 8.65 22.76 13.23
C ARG A 601 8.63 21.24 13.10
N LEU A 602 9.13 20.54 14.11
CA LEU A 602 9.13 19.09 14.21
C LEU A 602 7.88 18.60 14.96
N HIS A 603 7.09 17.73 14.35
CA HIS A 603 5.84 17.20 14.91
C HIS A 603 5.97 15.71 15.25
N VAL A 604 5.44 15.29 16.39
CA VAL A 604 5.35 13.87 16.78
C VAL A 604 3.97 13.54 17.34
N SER A 605 3.42 12.41 16.95
CA SER A 605 2.22 11.82 17.56
C SER A 605 2.47 10.37 17.96
N TRP A 606 1.76 9.90 18.97
CA TRP A 606 1.94 8.55 19.50
C TRP A 606 0.72 8.05 20.26
N ILE A 607 0.76 6.78 20.63
CA ILE A 607 -0.20 6.12 21.53
C ILE A 607 0.57 5.50 22.71
N TRP A 608 -0.11 5.20 23.80
CA TRP A 608 0.47 4.50 24.96
C TRP A 608 0.02 3.05 25.04
N ARG A 609 0.88 2.21 25.64
CA ARG A 609 0.59 0.81 25.91
C ARG A 609 1.10 0.42 27.30
N GLY A 610 0.18 -0.03 28.16
CA GLY A 610 0.49 -0.37 29.55
C GLY A 610 1.18 -1.73 29.78
N THR A 611 1.14 -2.65 28.81
CA THR A 611 1.79 -3.97 28.89
C THR A 611 2.38 -4.36 27.52
N PRO A 612 3.11 -5.47 27.37
CA PRO A 612 3.49 -5.96 26.04
C PRO A 612 2.30 -6.30 25.12
N ASP A 613 1.10 -6.53 25.67
CA ASP A 613 -0.11 -6.90 24.92
C ASP A 613 -0.74 -5.67 24.21
N ALA A 614 -0.94 -5.79 22.90
CA ALA A 614 -1.55 -4.75 22.07
C ALA A 614 -2.98 -4.37 22.47
N GLN A 615 -3.70 -5.24 23.21
CA GLN A 615 -5.00 -4.92 23.81
C GLN A 615 -4.95 -3.71 24.74
N THR A 616 -3.78 -3.47 25.34
CA THR A 616 -3.55 -2.36 26.26
C THR A 616 -3.11 -1.08 25.55
N ASN A 617 -3.11 -1.03 24.21
CA ASN A 617 -2.98 0.22 23.47
C ASN A 617 -4.16 1.15 23.82
N HIS A 618 -3.88 2.42 24.07
CA HIS A 618 -4.91 3.43 24.31
C HIS A 618 -4.46 4.84 23.91
N ASP A 619 -5.47 5.63 23.52
CA ASP A 619 -5.46 7.08 23.36
C ASP A 619 -4.43 7.62 22.35
N VAL A 620 -4.60 8.88 21.93
CA VAL A 620 -3.69 9.54 20.98
C VAL A 620 -3.11 10.80 21.59
N TYR A 621 -1.81 10.97 21.43
CA TYR A 621 -1.02 12.06 22.01
C TYR A 621 -0.25 12.79 20.90
N TYR A 622 0.06 14.06 21.16
CA TYR A 622 0.75 14.92 20.21
C TYR A 622 1.62 15.98 20.91
N ALA A 623 2.76 16.29 20.30
CA ALA A 623 3.63 17.40 20.65
C ALA A 623 4.39 17.91 19.42
N TYR A 624 4.94 19.12 19.55
CA TYR A 624 5.85 19.68 18.55
C TYR A 624 7.10 20.29 19.19
N SER A 625 8.12 20.55 18.37
CA SER A 625 9.38 21.18 18.76
C SER A 625 9.80 22.21 17.69
N ASP A 626 10.27 23.38 18.13
CA ASP A 626 10.77 24.46 17.26
C ASP A 626 12.31 24.55 17.22
N ASP A 627 13.03 23.63 17.89
CA ASP A 627 14.49 23.64 18.03
C ASP A 627 15.14 22.26 17.77
N ASP A 628 14.63 21.56 16.75
CA ASP A 628 15.08 20.23 16.29
C ASP A 628 15.02 19.13 17.37
N GLY A 629 13.98 19.15 18.21
CA GLY A 629 13.66 18.11 19.19
C GLY A 629 14.25 18.33 20.59
N ARG A 630 14.82 19.51 20.87
CA ARG A 630 15.44 19.81 22.17
C ARG A 630 14.40 20.22 23.21
N THR A 631 13.41 21.02 22.83
CA THR A 631 12.28 21.42 23.69
C THR A 631 10.94 21.12 23.03
N TRP A 632 10.01 20.58 23.81
CA TRP A 632 8.73 20.09 23.31
C TRP A 632 7.56 20.88 23.89
N TYR A 633 6.55 21.11 23.06
CA TYR A 633 5.35 21.89 23.35
C TYR A 633 4.10 21.10 22.97
N ASN A 634 3.02 21.27 23.73
CA ASN A 634 1.71 20.71 23.39
C ASN A 634 0.98 21.59 22.36
N SER A 635 -0.24 21.18 21.94
CA SER A 635 -1.04 21.89 20.95
C SER A 635 -1.49 23.32 21.33
N ASP A 636 -1.31 23.70 22.59
CA ASP A 636 -1.65 25.02 23.13
C ASP A 636 -0.40 25.91 23.30
N GLY A 637 0.77 25.45 22.84
CA GLY A 637 2.04 26.16 22.93
C GLY A 637 2.66 26.17 24.32
N VAL A 638 2.24 25.25 25.20
CA VAL A 638 2.83 25.10 26.54
C VAL A 638 3.98 24.12 26.48
N LYS A 639 5.14 24.50 27.03
CA LYS A 639 6.31 23.60 27.14
C LYS A 639 5.99 22.40 28.03
N VAL A 640 6.21 21.20 27.51
CA VAL A 640 5.85 19.90 28.12
C VAL A 640 7.04 18.96 28.29
N GLY A 641 8.19 19.25 27.69
CA GLY A 641 9.41 18.48 27.89
C GLY A 641 10.68 19.16 27.39
N THR A 642 11.83 18.63 27.82
CA THR A 642 13.18 18.96 27.34
C THR A 642 13.96 17.66 27.19
N ALA A 643 14.46 17.36 25.99
CA ALA A 643 15.16 16.12 25.72
C ALA A 643 16.40 15.96 26.64
N GLY A 644 16.63 14.75 27.13
CA GLY A 644 17.76 14.38 28.00
C GLY A 644 17.70 14.88 29.44
N SER A 645 16.70 15.68 29.83
CA SER A 645 16.60 16.24 31.20
C SER A 645 15.21 16.19 31.82
N ASP A 646 14.16 16.46 31.05
CA ASP A 646 12.75 16.37 31.48
C ASP A 646 11.92 15.84 30.29
N PRO A 647 12.08 14.56 29.90
CA PRO A 647 11.37 14.01 28.75
C PRO A 647 9.84 14.04 28.95
N MET A 648 9.10 14.01 27.86
CA MET A 648 7.64 13.92 27.91
C MET A 648 7.22 12.58 28.51
N VAL A 649 6.20 12.59 29.37
CA VAL A 649 5.63 11.40 30.03
C VAL A 649 4.11 11.39 29.90
N GLN A 650 3.48 10.22 30.02
CA GLN A 650 2.03 10.04 29.84
C GLN A 650 1.17 10.97 30.70
N SER A 651 1.58 11.22 31.95
CA SER A 651 0.84 12.04 32.91
C SER A 651 0.95 13.55 32.67
N ARG A 652 1.75 14.01 31.70
CA ARG A 652 1.96 15.44 31.44
C ARG A 652 0.70 16.06 30.81
N PRO A 653 0.13 17.13 31.41
CA PRO A 653 -1.11 17.74 30.90
C PRO A 653 -0.99 18.30 29.48
N GLY A 654 -2.07 18.16 28.71
CA GLY A 654 -2.21 18.73 27.36
C GLY A 654 -1.57 17.92 26.24
N LEU A 655 -0.88 16.80 26.52
CA LEU A 655 -0.35 15.92 25.48
C LEU A 655 -1.42 15.02 24.85
N LYS A 656 -2.42 14.56 25.61
CA LYS A 656 -3.51 13.73 25.10
C LYS A 656 -4.48 14.57 24.27
N ILE A 657 -4.69 14.19 23.01
CA ILE A 657 -5.54 14.91 22.06
C ILE A 657 -6.81 14.13 21.68
N TRP A 658 -6.82 12.82 21.87
CA TRP A 658 -7.97 11.97 21.57
C TRP A 658 -8.08 10.81 22.56
N ASP A 659 -9.30 10.56 23.05
CA ASP A 659 -9.61 9.52 24.04
C ASP A 659 -10.23 8.29 23.36
N ILE A 660 -9.65 7.12 23.59
CA ILE A 660 -10.09 5.85 22.98
C ILE A 660 -10.29 4.78 24.07
N GLY A 661 -9.36 4.72 25.05
CA GLY A 661 -9.29 3.64 26.03
C GLY A 661 -8.73 2.31 25.47
N THR A 662 -8.60 1.32 26.34
CA THR A 662 -8.06 -0.02 26.02
C THR A 662 -9.12 -0.95 25.44
N ASN A 663 -8.70 -2.09 24.87
CA ASN A 663 -9.58 -3.14 24.33
C ASN A 663 -10.47 -2.68 23.15
N ARG A 664 -9.95 -1.73 22.37
CA ARG A 664 -10.64 -1.12 21.21
C ARG A 664 -10.10 -1.54 19.85
N GLY A 665 -9.18 -2.51 19.81
CA GLY A 665 -8.48 -2.89 18.57
C GLY A 665 -7.57 -1.79 18.01
N LEU A 666 -7.19 -0.81 18.84
CA LEU A 666 -6.29 0.29 18.49
C LEU A 666 -4.90 -0.27 18.18
N ILE A 667 -4.41 -0.05 16.97
CA ILE A 667 -3.04 -0.44 16.58
C ILE A 667 -2.05 0.69 16.90
N ASN A 668 -0.79 0.33 17.07
CA ASN A 668 0.32 1.26 17.31
C ASN A 668 1.18 1.45 16.05
N GLN A 669 1.89 2.58 15.98
CA GLN A 669 2.79 2.94 14.88
C GLN A 669 2.09 2.88 13.51
N GLU A 670 0.92 3.49 13.39
CA GLU A 670 0.21 3.53 12.10
C GLU A 670 0.81 4.59 11.18
N SER A 671 0.37 5.85 11.20
CA SER A 671 1.02 6.90 10.41
C SER A 671 0.61 8.32 10.80
N GLN A 672 1.38 9.32 10.34
CA GLN A 672 1.01 10.73 10.38
C GLN A 672 1.55 11.48 9.15
N ALA A 673 1.00 12.66 8.85
CA ALA A 673 1.49 13.62 7.86
C ALA A 673 1.33 15.04 8.39
N VAL A 674 2.11 16.00 7.87
CA VAL A 674 2.03 17.41 8.26
C VAL A 674 1.87 18.27 7.01
N ASP A 675 0.81 19.06 6.96
CA ASP A 675 0.51 19.93 5.82
C ASP A 675 1.43 21.17 5.78
N SER A 676 1.39 21.90 4.65
CA SER A 676 2.21 23.10 4.45
C SER A 676 1.85 24.28 5.37
N ASN A 677 0.74 24.21 6.11
CA ASN A 677 0.33 25.19 7.12
C ASN A 677 0.74 24.77 8.55
N GLY A 678 1.44 23.64 8.72
CA GLY A 678 1.81 23.08 10.02
C GLY A 678 0.68 22.29 10.70
N GLY A 679 -0.38 21.94 9.95
CA GLY A 679 -1.47 21.09 10.39
C GLY A 679 -1.06 19.62 10.44
N ILE A 680 -1.21 19.00 11.62
CA ILE A 680 -0.93 17.57 11.81
C ILE A 680 -2.15 16.72 11.45
N HIS A 681 -1.92 15.67 10.66
CA HIS A 681 -2.90 14.66 10.27
C HIS A 681 -2.43 13.29 10.74
N ILE A 682 -3.18 12.67 11.65
CA ILE A 682 -2.81 11.41 12.28
C ILE A 682 -3.76 10.33 11.77
N LEU A 683 -3.20 9.21 11.28
CA LEU A 683 -3.96 8.04 10.91
C LEU A 683 -3.93 7.04 12.07
N GLN A 684 -5.11 6.59 12.49
CA GLN A 684 -5.27 5.53 13.48
C GLN A 684 -6.38 4.58 13.10
N SER A 685 -6.36 3.38 13.64
CA SER A 685 -7.42 2.42 13.40
C SER A 685 -7.84 1.65 14.64
N TYR A 686 -9.15 1.69 14.89
CA TYR A 686 -9.82 1.12 16.05
C TYR A 686 -11.33 0.95 15.75
N ILE A 687 -12.04 0.24 16.62
CA ILE A 687 -13.48 -0.05 16.46
C ILE A 687 -14.37 1.19 16.67
N MET A 688 -15.66 1.08 16.37
CA MET A 688 -16.62 2.17 16.59
C MET A 688 -16.86 2.43 18.08
N GLU A 689 -17.30 3.65 18.41
CA GLU A 689 -17.71 4.06 19.76
C GLU A 689 -18.94 3.27 20.25
N SER A 690 -19.78 2.82 19.32
CA SER A 690 -20.95 1.97 19.59
C SER A 690 -20.60 0.49 19.82
N ASP A 691 -19.41 0.04 19.43
CA ASP A 691 -18.97 -1.34 19.65
C ASP A 691 -18.53 -1.56 21.10
N SER A 692 -18.87 -2.73 21.65
CA SER A 692 -18.39 -3.13 22.97
C SER A 692 -16.89 -3.46 22.95
N ASN A 693 -16.20 -3.12 24.04
CA ASN A 693 -14.79 -3.50 24.27
C ASN A 693 -14.61 -5.02 24.17
N SER A 694 -13.43 -5.45 23.72
CA SER A 694 -13.12 -6.87 23.56
C SER A 694 -11.67 -7.20 23.89
N ASN A 695 -11.48 -8.33 24.54
CA ASN A 695 -10.16 -8.91 24.81
C ASN A 695 -9.64 -9.77 23.63
N ASN A 696 -10.32 -9.76 22.49
CA ASN A 696 -9.83 -10.39 21.26
C ASN A 696 -9.39 -9.32 20.27
N PHE A 697 -8.15 -8.85 20.43
CA PHE A 697 -7.58 -7.75 19.65
C PHE A 697 -7.70 -7.97 18.14
N TRP A 698 -7.21 -9.12 17.65
CA TRP A 698 -7.11 -9.37 16.22
C TRP A 698 -8.47 -9.54 15.56
N ASP A 699 -9.38 -10.28 16.19
CA ASP A 699 -10.73 -10.47 15.65
C ASP A 699 -11.46 -9.13 15.51
N PHE A 700 -11.43 -8.30 16.56
CA PHE A 700 -12.14 -7.02 16.53
C PHE A 700 -11.47 -6.01 15.60
N ARG A 701 -10.14 -5.95 15.57
CA ARG A 701 -9.42 -5.12 14.60
C ARG A 701 -9.81 -5.48 13.16
N ILE A 702 -9.73 -6.76 12.81
CA ILE A 702 -9.94 -7.22 11.43
C ILE A 702 -11.42 -7.11 11.04
N ASN A 703 -12.33 -7.50 11.92
CA ASN A 703 -13.75 -7.64 11.59
C ASN A 703 -14.59 -6.42 11.96
N LYS A 704 -14.09 -5.49 12.77
CA LYS A 704 -14.82 -4.30 13.26
C LYS A 704 -14.03 -2.98 13.22
N GLY A 705 -12.72 -3.01 12.97
CA GLY A 705 -11.89 -1.81 12.97
C GLY A 705 -12.15 -0.91 11.76
N TYR A 706 -11.90 0.38 11.96
CA TYR A 706 -11.98 1.42 10.94
C TYR A 706 -10.71 2.26 10.95
N LEU A 707 -10.20 2.61 9.77
CA LEU A 707 -9.21 3.68 9.56
C LEU A 707 -9.87 5.02 9.90
N ARG A 708 -9.14 5.88 10.61
CA ARG A 708 -9.60 7.17 11.08
C ARG A 708 -8.58 8.26 10.92
N HIS A 709 -9.05 9.42 10.47
CA HIS A 709 -8.28 10.64 10.34
C HIS A 709 -8.49 11.51 11.57
N ILE A 710 -7.44 11.71 12.36
CA ILE A 710 -7.43 12.58 13.54
C ILE A 710 -6.65 13.86 13.20
N TYR A 711 -7.31 15.01 13.33
CA TYR A 711 -6.74 16.31 12.96
C TYR A 711 -7.41 17.44 13.76
N LYS A 712 -6.82 18.64 13.69
CA LYS A 712 -7.40 19.86 14.26
C LYS A 712 -8.16 20.61 13.18
N ASP A 713 -9.46 20.83 13.38
CA ASP A 713 -10.29 21.57 12.42
C ASP A 713 -10.02 23.08 12.45
N GLN A 714 -10.64 23.82 11.53
CA GLN A 714 -10.49 25.28 11.42
C GLN A 714 -10.91 26.05 12.69
N SER A 715 -11.72 25.46 13.58
CA SER A 715 -12.09 26.06 14.86
C SER A 715 -11.03 25.87 15.95
N GLY A 716 -10.01 25.05 15.68
CA GLY A 716 -9.02 24.62 16.64
C GLY A 716 -9.44 23.39 17.45
N SER A 717 -10.51 22.68 17.06
CA SER A 717 -11.00 21.50 17.78
C SER A 717 -10.45 20.21 17.16
N TRP A 718 -10.05 19.25 17.99
CA TRP A 718 -9.67 17.92 17.51
C TRP A 718 -10.89 17.15 16.98
N ARG A 719 -10.71 16.44 15.87
CA ARG A 719 -11.69 15.59 15.19
C ARG A 719 -11.16 14.18 15.00
N SER A 720 -12.05 13.22 14.79
CA SER A 720 -11.71 11.87 14.33
C SER A 720 -12.78 11.38 13.36
N ASP A 721 -12.45 11.46 12.08
CA ASP A 721 -13.37 11.10 10.99
C ASP A 721 -13.09 9.68 10.51
N VAL A 722 -14.15 8.91 10.24
CA VAL A 722 -14.04 7.54 9.71
C VAL A 722 -13.72 7.61 8.22
N ILE A 723 -12.67 6.90 7.80
CA ILE A 723 -12.24 6.80 6.41
C ILE A 723 -12.87 5.56 5.77
N ALA A 724 -12.51 4.38 6.29
CA ALA A 724 -12.88 3.08 5.73
C ALA A 724 -12.66 1.96 6.75
N ARG A 725 -13.00 0.72 6.40
CA ARG A 725 -12.66 -0.45 7.21
C ARG A 725 -11.14 -0.64 7.29
N SER A 726 -10.63 -0.91 8.48
CA SER A 726 -9.21 -1.27 8.63
C SER A 726 -8.95 -2.71 8.17
N GLN A 727 -7.68 -3.01 8.00
CA GLN A 727 -7.17 -4.34 7.72
C GLN A 727 -6.38 -4.86 8.93
N ARG A 728 -5.85 -6.08 8.80
CA ARG A 728 -4.91 -6.62 9.79
C ARG A 728 -3.66 -5.72 9.89
N ASN A 729 -3.03 -5.51 8.74
CA ASN A 729 -1.85 -4.66 8.55
C ASN A 729 -2.25 -3.17 8.58
N ARG A 730 -1.27 -2.32 8.89
CA ARG A 730 -1.44 -0.86 9.01
C ARG A 730 -1.49 -0.19 7.63
N ALA A 731 -2.05 1.00 7.62
CA ALA A 731 -2.11 1.89 6.47
C ALA A 731 -1.19 3.11 6.68
N GLU A 732 -0.92 3.86 5.61
CA GLU A 732 -0.11 5.08 5.69
C GLU A 732 -0.87 6.30 5.15
N ILE A 733 -0.69 7.46 5.80
CA ILE A 733 -1.21 8.75 5.35
C ILE A 733 -0.08 9.68 4.89
N ALA A 734 -0.30 10.36 3.77
CA ALA A 734 0.61 11.38 3.24
C ALA A 734 -0.19 12.59 2.72
N VAL A 735 0.51 13.70 2.50
CA VAL A 735 -0.04 14.99 2.09
C VAL A 735 0.72 15.51 0.88
N ASP A 736 0.02 16.08 -0.10
CA ASP A 736 0.63 16.71 -1.29
C ASP A 736 0.91 18.22 -1.08
N GLY A 737 1.53 18.86 -2.07
CA GLY A 737 1.80 20.31 -2.02
C GLY A 737 0.55 21.20 -2.05
N ASN A 738 -0.64 20.65 -2.33
CA ASN A 738 -1.94 21.33 -2.25
C ASN A 738 -2.63 21.09 -0.90
N ASN A 739 -1.99 20.37 0.02
CA ASN A 739 -2.54 19.89 1.28
C ASN A 739 -3.65 18.84 1.14
N ASN A 740 -3.81 18.20 -0.02
CA ASN A 740 -4.70 17.05 -0.14
C ASN A 740 -4.09 15.82 0.55
N LEU A 741 -4.95 14.97 1.10
CA LEU A 741 -4.55 13.78 1.85
C LEU A 741 -4.79 12.51 1.04
N TYR A 742 -3.83 11.61 1.18
CA TYR A 742 -3.84 10.28 0.59
C TYR A 742 -3.64 9.25 1.70
N VAL A 743 -4.51 8.23 1.74
CA VAL A 743 -4.31 7.06 2.60
C VAL A 743 -4.17 5.83 1.73
N VAL A 744 -3.04 5.14 1.84
CA VAL A 744 -2.84 3.85 1.18
C VAL A 744 -3.03 2.75 2.22
N ALA A 745 -3.94 1.82 1.96
CA ALA A 745 -4.19 0.67 2.82
C ALA A 745 -3.40 -0.57 2.37
N SER A 746 -3.21 -1.52 3.29
CA SER A 746 -2.42 -2.74 3.05
C SER A 746 -3.01 -3.71 2.01
N ASP A 747 -4.23 -3.47 1.55
CA ASP A 747 -4.86 -4.19 0.45
C ASP A 747 -4.79 -3.41 -0.88
N TYR A 748 -3.83 -2.47 -1.01
CA TYR A 748 -3.58 -1.59 -2.15
C TYR A 748 -4.57 -0.43 -2.31
N ARG A 749 -5.67 -0.36 -1.55
CA ARG A 749 -6.64 0.73 -1.73
C ARG A 749 -6.01 2.09 -1.48
N VAL A 750 -6.33 3.04 -2.37
CA VAL A 750 -5.96 4.45 -2.22
C VAL A 750 -7.23 5.23 -1.89
N TYR A 751 -7.22 5.90 -0.75
CA TYR A 751 -8.26 6.85 -0.34
C TYR A 751 -7.73 8.28 -0.47
N PHE A 752 -8.62 9.20 -0.80
CA PHE A 752 -8.30 10.59 -1.05
C PHE A 752 -9.30 11.53 -0.34
N ALA A 753 -8.79 12.62 0.21
CA ALA A 753 -9.57 13.73 0.75
C ALA A 753 -8.91 15.07 0.41
N SER A 754 -9.69 16.05 -0.01
CA SER A 754 -9.17 17.35 -0.49
C SER A 754 -9.05 18.39 0.61
N ALA A 755 -8.06 19.27 0.51
CA ALA A 755 -7.99 20.45 1.37
C ALA A 755 -9.13 21.44 1.10
N GLU A 756 -9.68 21.47 -0.12
CA GLU A 756 -10.71 22.42 -0.54
C GLU A 756 -11.99 22.32 0.30
N ASN A 757 -12.35 21.09 0.69
CA ASN A 757 -13.49 20.83 1.58
C ASN A 757 -13.07 20.53 3.03
N ASN A 758 -11.84 20.88 3.41
CA ASN A 758 -11.27 20.61 4.73
C ASN A 758 -11.27 19.12 5.10
N TRP A 759 -11.01 18.25 4.13
CA TRP A 759 -10.90 16.80 4.28
C TRP A 759 -12.14 16.10 4.84
N GLN A 760 -13.31 16.76 4.77
CA GLN A 760 -14.55 16.25 5.35
C GLN A 760 -15.09 15.01 4.65
N ASN A 761 -14.69 14.79 3.39
CA ASN A 761 -15.17 13.68 2.57
C ASN A 761 -14.01 12.83 2.09
N TRP A 762 -13.96 11.58 2.56
CA TRP A 762 -13.03 10.57 2.06
C TRP A 762 -13.65 9.81 0.89
N THR A 763 -12.85 9.62 -0.15
CA THR A 763 -13.25 8.96 -1.39
C THR A 763 -12.28 7.85 -1.74
N GLU A 764 -12.75 6.81 -2.44
CA GLU A 764 -11.90 5.74 -2.96
C GLU A 764 -11.32 6.18 -4.31
N MET A 765 -10.01 6.43 -4.37
CA MET A 765 -9.29 6.88 -5.56
C MET A 765 -8.88 5.71 -6.45
N ASP A 766 -8.41 4.60 -5.88
CA ASP A 766 -8.08 3.38 -6.63
C ASP A 766 -8.33 2.11 -5.81
N VAL A 767 -8.94 1.12 -6.46
CA VAL A 767 -9.29 -0.21 -5.92
C VAL A 767 -8.98 -1.33 -6.93
N ASN A 768 -8.31 -1.03 -8.04
CA ASN A 768 -8.19 -1.96 -9.16
C ASN A 768 -7.22 -3.13 -8.91
N GLU A 769 -6.26 -2.96 -7.99
CA GLU A 769 -5.21 -3.94 -7.68
C GLU A 769 -5.40 -4.55 -6.27
N VAL A 770 -6.63 -4.57 -5.76
CA VAL A 770 -6.92 -5.08 -4.42
C VAL A 770 -6.48 -6.55 -4.29
N GLY A 771 -5.72 -6.84 -3.23
CA GLY A 771 -5.23 -8.19 -2.93
C GLY A 771 -3.97 -8.63 -3.69
N THR A 772 -3.36 -7.76 -4.50
CA THR A 772 -2.12 -8.05 -5.23
C THR A 772 -0.85 -7.89 -4.39
N VAL A 773 -0.99 -7.49 -3.13
CA VAL A 773 0.12 -7.17 -2.21
C VAL A 773 -0.07 -7.82 -0.84
N ILE A 774 1.01 -8.00 -0.09
CA ILE A 774 1.00 -8.77 1.18
C ILE A 774 1.46 -8.02 2.43
N ASN A 775 2.06 -6.83 2.31
CA ASN A 775 2.62 -6.09 3.45
C ASN A 775 2.04 -4.68 3.61
N GLU A 776 2.65 -3.87 4.47
CA GLU A 776 2.17 -2.51 4.76
C GLU A 776 2.70 -1.53 3.69
N PRO A 777 1.88 -0.56 3.25
CA PRO A 777 2.30 0.41 2.26
C PRO A 777 3.29 1.39 2.88
N LEU A 778 4.29 1.78 2.09
CA LEU A 778 5.18 2.90 2.40
C LEU A 778 5.23 3.86 1.21
N ILE A 779 4.79 5.09 1.42
CA ILE A 779 4.62 6.18 0.45
C ILE A 779 5.92 6.97 0.36
N ASP A 780 6.33 7.28 -0.86
CA ASP A 780 7.40 8.22 -1.15
C ASP A 780 6.92 9.65 -0.93
N ARG A 781 7.06 10.13 0.32
CA ARG A 781 6.57 11.45 0.75
C ARG A 781 7.25 12.59 0.00
N GLU A 782 8.55 12.45 -0.28
CA GLU A 782 9.33 13.47 -1.00
C GLU A 782 8.85 13.60 -2.46
N ALA A 783 8.59 12.47 -3.13
CA ALA A 783 8.02 12.49 -4.48
C ALA A 783 6.63 13.15 -4.49
N LEU A 784 5.82 12.91 -3.46
CA LEU A 784 4.48 13.47 -3.35
C LEU A 784 4.53 14.99 -3.14
N LEU A 785 5.40 15.48 -2.25
CA LEU A 785 5.50 16.90 -1.90
C LEU A 785 6.20 17.74 -2.97
N GLU A 786 7.30 17.24 -3.54
CA GLU A 786 8.15 18.03 -4.43
C GLU A 786 7.87 17.78 -5.92
N ASN A 787 7.41 16.58 -6.26
CA ASN A 787 7.23 16.19 -7.65
C ASN A 787 5.77 15.97 -8.07
N ASP A 788 4.79 16.12 -7.17
CA ASP A 788 3.38 15.81 -7.41
C ASP A 788 3.18 14.34 -7.84
N ILE A 789 3.94 13.42 -7.23
CA ILE A 789 3.92 12.00 -7.56
C ILE A 789 3.51 11.20 -6.33
N LEU A 790 2.32 10.60 -6.37
CA LEU A 790 1.98 9.57 -5.40
C LEU A 790 2.63 8.26 -5.86
N SER A 791 3.62 7.79 -5.11
CA SER A 791 4.17 6.46 -5.29
C SER A 791 4.38 5.78 -3.94
N PHE A 792 4.27 4.47 -3.92
CA PHE A 792 4.40 3.67 -2.71
C PHE A 792 5.01 2.31 -3.03
N VAL A 793 5.52 1.59 -2.05
CA VAL A 793 6.21 0.31 -2.26
C VAL A 793 5.49 -0.86 -1.59
N PHE A 794 5.47 -2.01 -2.27
CA PHE A 794 4.89 -3.27 -1.78
C PHE A 794 5.71 -4.49 -2.20
N THR A 795 5.55 -5.57 -1.43
CA THR A 795 5.86 -6.91 -1.91
C THR A 795 4.63 -7.53 -2.56
N HIS A 796 4.84 -8.21 -3.69
CA HIS A 796 3.77 -8.85 -4.46
C HIS A 796 3.18 -10.09 -3.77
N ALA A 797 1.87 -10.29 -3.90
CA ALA A 797 1.14 -11.31 -3.16
C ALA A 797 1.43 -12.75 -3.59
N ASP A 798 1.88 -12.96 -4.84
CA ASP A 798 2.22 -14.29 -5.36
C ASP A 798 3.48 -14.89 -4.72
N LYS A 799 4.18 -14.14 -3.85
CA LYS A 799 5.45 -14.54 -3.22
C LYS A 799 6.52 -14.94 -4.24
N ASP A 800 6.47 -14.32 -5.42
CA ASP A 800 7.37 -14.54 -6.55
C ASP A 800 8.69 -13.74 -6.45
N GLY A 801 8.97 -13.16 -5.29
CA GLY A 801 10.13 -12.34 -5.03
C GLY A 801 10.01 -10.91 -5.58
N LYS A 802 8.84 -10.50 -6.10
CA LYS A 802 8.68 -9.15 -6.65
C LYS A 802 8.47 -8.08 -5.58
N ILE A 803 9.17 -6.97 -5.77
CA ILE A 803 8.81 -5.68 -5.16
C ILE A 803 8.26 -4.78 -6.27
N ILE A 804 7.10 -4.20 -6.03
CA ILE A 804 6.43 -3.29 -6.96
C ILE A 804 6.32 -1.88 -6.36
N VAL A 805 6.41 -0.88 -7.23
CA VAL A 805 6.19 0.53 -6.90
C VAL A 805 5.06 1.07 -7.80
N PRO A 806 3.82 1.11 -7.29
CA PRO A 806 2.72 1.84 -7.92
C PRO A 806 3.04 3.33 -8.02
N TYR A 807 2.52 3.98 -9.07
CA TYR A 807 3.00 5.29 -9.48
C TYR A 807 1.89 6.12 -10.15
N TYR A 808 1.54 7.26 -9.56
CA TYR A 808 0.51 8.17 -10.02
C TYR A 808 1.10 9.58 -10.17
N LEU A 809 0.96 10.15 -11.37
CA LEU A 809 1.27 11.55 -11.63
C LEU A 809 0.05 12.39 -11.26
N LEU A 810 0.17 13.35 -10.35
CA LEU A 810 -0.95 14.14 -9.84
C LEU A 810 -1.06 15.51 -10.54
N GLU A 811 -2.16 16.19 -10.29
CA GLU A 811 -2.35 17.58 -10.70
C GLU A 811 -1.40 18.50 -9.93
N ARG A 812 -0.88 19.50 -10.62
CA ARG A 812 0.15 20.40 -10.10
C ARG A 812 -0.28 21.08 -8.81
N SER A 813 0.60 21.03 -7.80
CA SER A 813 0.47 21.86 -6.60
C SER A 813 1.04 23.27 -6.77
N LYS A 814 2.24 23.38 -7.35
CA LYS A 814 2.94 24.65 -7.58
C LYS A 814 2.78 25.09 -9.04
N LYS A 815 1.72 25.84 -9.37
CA LYS A 815 1.47 26.30 -10.76
C LYS A 815 2.55 27.31 -11.21
N PRO A 816 3.08 27.21 -12.44
CA PRO A 816 4.01 28.19 -12.99
C PRO A 816 3.49 29.63 -12.92
N ASN A 817 4.38 30.59 -12.65
CA ASN A 817 4.03 32.02 -12.62
C ASN A 817 3.81 32.62 -14.02
N GLY A 818 4.16 31.88 -15.09
CA GLY A 818 4.00 32.30 -16.47
C GLY A 818 5.10 33.23 -17.01
N ASN A 819 6.21 33.41 -16.28
CA ASN A 819 7.26 34.36 -16.63
C ASN A 819 8.44 33.73 -17.41
N GLY A 820 8.42 32.43 -17.73
CA GLY A 820 9.44 31.76 -18.54
C GLY A 820 10.48 30.98 -17.73
N LEU A 821 11.59 30.62 -18.39
CA LEU A 821 12.73 29.92 -17.80
C LEU A 821 13.73 30.93 -17.23
N GLN A 822 14.56 30.52 -16.27
CA GLN A 822 15.67 31.35 -15.82
C GLN A 822 16.68 31.48 -16.96
N LYS A 823 16.75 32.67 -17.56
CA LYS A 823 17.73 33.05 -18.59
C LYS A 823 18.91 33.75 -17.94
N VAL A 824 20.11 33.23 -18.18
CA VAL A 824 21.37 33.84 -17.76
C VAL A 824 22.24 34.08 -18.99
N VAL A 825 22.66 35.32 -19.19
CA VAL A 825 23.58 35.72 -20.27
C VAL A 825 24.96 35.91 -19.68
N TYR A 826 25.97 35.28 -20.27
CA TYR A 826 27.37 35.37 -19.89
C TYR A 826 28.17 36.07 -20.97
N ASN A 827 29.10 36.94 -20.58
CA ASN A 827 30.11 37.51 -21.49
C ASN A 827 31.37 36.63 -21.54
N ASN A 828 32.36 37.03 -22.37
CA ASN A 828 33.68 36.40 -22.52
C ASN A 828 34.47 36.08 -21.22
N LEU A 829 34.03 36.57 -20.06
CA LEU A 829 34.66 36.32 -18.76
C LEU A 829 33.85 35.36 -17.88
N ASP A 830 32.87 34.65 -18.44
CA ASP A 830 31.92 33.77 -17.75
C ASP A 830 31.18 34.47 -16.58
N HIS A 831 31.01 35.79 -16.68
CA HIS A 831 30.23 36.57 -15.72
C HIS A 831 28.79 36.70 -16.19
N PRO A 832 27.78 36.39 -15.35
CA PRO A 832 26.39 36.67 -15.68
C PRO A 832 26.21 38.19 -15.77
N VAL A 833 25.82 38.67 -16.94
CA VAL A 833 25.55 40.08 -17.24
C VAL A 833 24.05 40.39 -17.32
N VAL A 834 23.23 39.36 -17.52
CA VAL A 834 21.77 39.43 -17.45
C VAL A 834 21.28 38.17 -16.74
N GLU A 835 20.32 38.34 -15.83
CA GLU A 835 19.59 37.26 -15.19
C GLU A 835 18.12 37.67 -15.08
N GLU A 836 17.25 36.93 -15.77
CA GLU A 836 15.82 37.22 -15.81
C GLU A 836 15.02 35.94 -16.08
N LEU A 837 13.70 36.03 -15.98
CA LEU A 837 12.80 34.98 -16.46
C LEU A 837 12.37 35.34 -17.88
N ASP A 838 12.58 34.43 -18.83
CA ASP A 838 12.26 34.69 -20.23
C ASP A 838 11.92 33.40 -21.01
N ALA A 839 11.26 33.57 -22.15
CA ALA A 839 11.13 32.51 -23.14
C ALA A 839 12.48 32.24 -23.83
N ILE A 840 12.60 31.08 -24.46
CA ILE A 840 13.64 30.82 -25.46
C ILE A 840 13.13 31.37 -26.80
N ASP A 841 13.01 32.69 -26.91
CA ASP A 841 12.54 33.40 -28.11
C ASP A 841 13.40 34.65 -28.39
N LEU A 842 14.61 34.40 -28.88
CA LEU A 842 15.48 35.44 -29.39
C LEU A 842 15.41 35.41 -30.91
N TYR A 843 14.86 36.44 -31.53
CA TYR A 843 14.91 36.59 -32.98
C TYR A 843 15.65 37.86 -33.36
N ASN A 844 16.80 37.71 -34.01
CA ASN A 844 17.62 38.80 -34.50
C ASN A 844 17.93 39.87 -33.41
N MET A 845 18.24 39.42 -32.19
CA MET A 845 18.51 40.27 -31.04
C MET A 845 19.97 40.72 -31.00
N ASP A 846 20.21 42.01 -30.76
CA ASP A 846 21.56 42.57 -30.66
C ASP A 846 22.12 42.42 -29.23
N TYR A 847 23.17 41.61 -29.10
CA TYR A 847 23.92 41.41 -27.86
C TYR A 847 25.35 41.95 -27.94
N SER A 848 25.69 42.74 -28.97
CA SER A 848 27.05 43.28 -29.18
C SER A 848 27.55 44.14 -28.00
N ALA A 849 26.63 44.72 -27.21
CA ALA A 849 26.97 45.46 -26.00
C ALA A 849 27.62 44.62 -24.89
N TYR A 850 27.52 43.29 -24.95
CA TYR A 850 27.98 42.37 -23.91
C TYR A 850 29.34 41.70 -24.22
N GLY A 851 29.93 41.90 -25.41
CA GLY A 851 31.30 41.48 -25.73
C GLY A 851 31.44 40.57 -26.96
N ASP A 852 32.66 40.05 -27.17
CA ASP A 852 33.04 39.37 -28.42
C ASP A 852 32.49 37.93 -28.60
N ASN A 853 32.08 37.29 -27.51
CA ASN A 853 31.28 36.07 -27.53
C ASN A 853 30.34 36.12 -26.32
N ILE A 854 29.14 35.59 -26.52
CA ILE A 854 28.13 35.49 -25.48
C ILE A 854 27.66 34.05 -25.36
N ASN A 855 27.46 33.62 -24.12
CA ASN A 855 26.79 32.36 -23.83
C ASN A 855 25.45 32.67 -23.17
N ILE A 856 24.38 32.02 -23.58
CA ILE A 856 23.06 32.18 -22.98
C ILE A 856 22.59 30.82 -22.48
N LYS A 857 22.16 30.78 -21.23
CA LYS A 857 21.66 29.57 -20.58
C LYS A 857 20.24 29.79 -20.11
N TRP A 858 19.34 28.91 -20.52
CA TRP A 858 17.99 28.81 -19.96
C TRP A 858 17.88 27.55 -19.12
N THR A 859 17.35 27.66 -17.90
CA THR A 859 17.08 26.51 -17.02
C THR A 859 15.70 26.62 -16.38
N GLY A 860 15.06 25.47 -16.20
CA GLY A 860 13.80 25.34 -15.47
C GLY A 860 13.17 23.99 -15.74
N GLN A 861 11.84 23.90 -15.71
CA GLN A 861 11.12 22.66 -16.01
C GLN A 861 10.08 22.87 -17.11
N LEU A 862 9.77 21.78 -17.82
CA LEU A 862 8.83 21.61 -18.93
C LEU A 862 7.79 20.57 -18.50
N GLU A 863 6.52 20.77 -18.85
CA GLU A 863 5.47 19.78 -18.66
C GLU A 863 4.47 19.81 -19.83
N ILE A 864 4.07 18.63 -20.31
CA ILE A 864 3.08 18.48 -21.38
C ILE A 864 1.65 18.27 -20.82
N GLN A 865 0.65 18.67 -21.59
CA GLN A 865 -0.76 18.64 -21.18
C GLN A 865 -1.53 17.44 -21.72
N GLN A 866 -1.11 16.90 -22.86
CA GLN A 866 -1.81 15.83 -23.57
C GLN A 866 -0.88 14.63 -23.75
N PRO A 867 -1.35 13.38 -23.61
CA PRO A 867 -0.55 12.17 -23.78
C PRO A 867 -0.31 11.86 -25.27
N GLU A 868 0.44 12.73 -25.94
CA GLU A 868 0.78 12.62 -27.36
C GLU A 868 2.28 12.86 -27.55
N GLU A 869 2.84 12.44 -28.69
CA GLU A 869 4.23 12.73 -29.03
C GLU A 869 4.36 14.21 -29.40
N TYR A 870 5.33 14.90 -28.77
CA TYR A 870 5.66 16.29 -29.07
C TYR A 870 6.94 16.36 -29.91
N THR A 871 6.94 17.17 -30.95
CA THR A 871 8.15 17.54 -31.70
C THR A 871 8.66 18.87 -31.20
N LEU A 872 9.90 18.91 -30.69
CA LEU A 872 10.63 20.15 -30.44
C LEU A 872 11.19 20.69 -31.77
N HIS A 873 11.12 22.00 -31.94
CA HIS A 873 11.69 22.75 -33.06
C HIS A 873 12.61 23.82 -32.50
N LEU A 874 13.91 23.69 -32.73
CA LEU A 874 14.92 24.68 -32.37
C LEU A 874 15.39 25.41 -33.62
N THR A 875 15.12 26.71 -33.72
CA THR A 875 15.70 27.57 -34.75
C THR A 875 16.84 28.37 -34.15
N SER A 876 18.06 28.25 -34.67
CA SER A 876 19.22 28.96 -34.13
C SER A 876 20.23 29.36 -35.22
N ASN A 877 21.04 30.38 -34.95
CA ASN A 877 22.23 30.72 -35.72
C ASN A 877 23.55 30.59 -34.93
N GLY A 878 23.49 30.11 -33.69
CA GLY A 878 24.65 29.82 -32.84
C GLY A 878 24.75 28.33 -32.48
N ASN A 879 25.79 27.98 -31.74
CA ASN A 879 25.97 26.63 -31.22
C ASN A 879 25.08 26.43 -30.01
N VAL A 880 23.97 25.70 -30.17
CA VAL A 880 22.95 25.52 -29.14
C VAL A 880 22.75 24.04 -28.84
N GLN A 881 22.67 23.74 -27.54
CA GLN A 881 22.38 22.42 -27.01
C GLN A 881 21.12 22.47 -26.16
N VAL A 882 20.22 21.50 -26.36
CA VAL A 882 18.96 21.35 -25.61
C VAL A 882 18.99 20.04 -24.85
N TYR A 883 18.77 20.09 -23.54
CA TYR A 883 18.75 18.97 -22.63
C TYR A 883 17.38 18.83 -21.98
N ILE A 884 16.91 17.59 -21.82
CA ILE A 884 15.72 17.23 -21.04
C ILE A 884 16.14 16.17 -20.01
N ASN A 885 15.93 16.40 -18.71
CA ASN A 885 16.43 15.56 -17.60
C ASN A 885 17.93 15.19 -17.75
N ASP A 886 18.76 16.19 -18.09
CA ASP A 886 20.19 16.07 -18.40
C ASP A 886 20.56 15.23 -19.64
N GLU A 887 19.58 14.72 -20.38
CA GLU A 887 19.81 14.01 -21.63
C GLU A 887 19.82 15.00 -22.80
N LEU A 888 20.91 15.02 -23.57
CA LEU A 888 21.06 15.86 -24.76
C LEU A 888 20.08 15.42 -25.86
N LYS A 889 19.17 16.31 -26.26
CA LYS A 889 18.14 16.05 -27.28
C LYS A 889 18.43 16.72 -28.61
N ILE A 890 19.05 17.90 -28.60
CA ILE A 890 19.51 18.61 -29.80
C ILE A 890 20.91 19.15 -29.53
N ASP A 891 21.81 18.98 -30.49
CA ASP A 891 23.11 19.64 -30.57
C ASP A 891 23.27 20.17 -31.99
N THR A 892 23.35 21.49 -32.15
CA THR A 892 23.45 22.11 -33.48
C THR A 892 24.87 22.12 -34.02
N GLY A 893 25.89 22.00 -33.15
CA GLY A 893 27.25 22.41 -33.46
C GLY A 893 27.35 23.89 -33.87
N ASP A 894 28.52 24.30 -34.36
CA ASP A 894 28.75 25.68 -34.80
C ASP A 894 28.00 26.00 -36.10
N LEU A 895 27.14 27.02 -36.07
CA LEU A 895 26.35 27.48 -37.22
C LEU A 895 26.92 28.78 -37.81
N SER A 896 26.77 28.95 -39.12
CA SER A 896 27.14 30.18 -39.85
C SER A 896 25.94 30.95 -40.40
N VAL A 897 24.77 30.31 -40.42
CA VAL A 897 23.47 30.85 -40.84
C VAL A 897 22.39 30.26 -39.95
N GLU A 898 21.23 30.92 -39.90
CA GLU A 898 20.05 30.39 -39.20
C GLU A 898 19.61 29.05 -39.80
N GLN A 899 19.37 28.07 -38.94
CA GLN A 899 18.89 26.74 -39.29
C GLN A 899 17.91 26.21 -38.23
N GLU A 900 16.96 25.39 -38.66
CA GLU A 900 16.03 24.67 -37.80
C GLU A 900 16.46 23.21 -37.58
N PHE A 901 16.36 22.76 -36.33
CA PHE A 901 16.60 21.41 -35.86
C PHE A 901 15.35 20.90 -35.18
N THR A 902 15.05 19.61 -35.34
CA THR A 902 13.87 18.99 -34.72
C THR A 902 14.22 17.67 -34.05
N THR A 903 13.48 17.34 -32.99
CA THR A 903 13.54 16.04 -32.31
C THR A 903 12.20 15.74 -31.67
N THR A 904 11.86 14.46 -31.49
CA THR A 904 10.61 14.07 -30.80
C THR A 904 10.86 13.80 -29.33
N LEU A 905 9.84 14.08 -28.52
CA LEU A 905 9.81 13.83 -27.09
C LEU A 905 8.62 12.92 -26.75
N ASN A 906 8.93 11.80 -26.11
CA ASN A 906 7.95 10.91 -25.48
C ASN A 906 7.90 11.24 -24.00
N LEU A 907 7.00 12.14 -23.63
CA LEU A 907 6.83 12.61 -22.25
C LEU A 907 5.50 12.10 -21.68
N TYR A 908 5.40 12.09 -20.35
CA TYR A 908 4.15 11.82 -19.65
C TYR A 908 3.44 13.13 -19.31
N PRO A 909 2.11 13.19 -19.51
CA PRO A 909 1.31 14.31 -19.00
C PRO A 909 1.47 14.43 -17.49
N SER A 910 1.45 15.65 -16.98
CA SER A 910 1.56 15.97 -15.55
C SER A 910 2.93 15.69 -14.89
N TYR A 911 3.91 15.11 -15.58
CA TYR A 911 5.27 15.01 -15.05
C TYR A 911 6.12 16.24 -15.42
N LYS A 912 6.87 16.76 -14.43
CA LYS A 912 7.77 17.90 -14.58
C LYS A 912 9.15 17.43 -15.04
N TYR A 913 9.53 17.78 -16.27
CA TYR A 913 10.83 17.46 -16.85
C TYR A 913 11.78 18.65 -16.72
N ASP A 914 12.98 18.45 -16.19
CA ASP A 914 13.99 19.51 -16.18
C ASP A 914 14.41 19.82 -17.63
N ILE A 915 14.41 21.11 -18.01
CA ILE A 915 14.86 21.60 -19.30
C ILE A 915 16.05 22.54 -19.12
N ARG A 916 17.09 22.33 -19.94
CA ARG A 916 18.26 23.21 -20.01
C ARG A 916 18.60 23.47 -21.46
N VAL A 917 18.77 24.74 -21.82
CA VAL A 917 19.23 25.16 -23.15
C VAL A 917 20.45 26.04 -22.99
N GLU A 918 21.54 25.70 -23.69
CA GLU A 918 22.82 26.40 -23.62
C GLU A 918 23.22 26.80 -25.03
N GLY A 919 23.45 28.09 -25.27
CA GLY A 919 23.78 28.64 -26.58
C GLY A 919 25.05 29.49 -26.56
N SER A 920 25.93 29.32 -27.53
CA SER A 920 27.15 30.10 -27.74
C SER A 920 27.11 30.84 -29.08
N TYR A 921 27.39 32.14 -29.07
CA TYR A 921 27.29 33.02 -30.24
C TYR A 921 28.52 33.93 -30.37
N SER A 922 28.93 34.23 -31.61
CA SER A 922 30.04 35.15 -31.93
C SER A 922 29.57 36.60 -32.14
N SER A 923 30.42 37.58 -31.81
CA SER A 923 30.05 38.99 -31.67
C SER A 923 29.68 39.80 -32.90
N SER A 924 29.80 39.24 -34.09
CA SER A 924 29.42 39.97 -35.30
C SER A 924 27.94 39.80 -35.66
N ASN A 925 27.18 38.96 -34.94
CA ASN A 925 25.88 38.48 -35.39
C ASN A 925 24.76 38.82 -34.41
N ASN A 926 23.59 39.19 -34.95
CA ASN A 926 22.35 39.21 -34.18
C ASN A 926 22.01 37.77 -33.76
N VAL A 927 21.67 37.57 -32.49
CA VAL A 927 21.35 36.24 -31.95
C VAL A 927 19.95 35.83 -32.40
N THR A 928 19.87 34.63 -32.99
CA THR A 928 18.62 33.92 -33.18
C THR A 928 18.70 32.61 -32.41
N THR A 929 17.76 32.39 -31.49
CA THR A 929 17.50 31.10 -30.82
C THR A 929 16.06 31.08 -30.36
N LYS A 930 15.28 30.19 -30.95
CA LYS A 930 13.86 30.05 -30.72
C LYS A 930 13.52 28.58 -30.51
N LEU A 931 12.81 28.25 -29.42
CA LEU A 931 12.36 26.89 -29.13
C LEU A 931 10.84 26.80 -29.14
N GLU A 932 10.32 26.03 -30.09
CA GLU A 932 8.90 25.78 -30.32
C GLU A 932 8.59 24.28 -30.17
N TRP A 933 7.31 23.95 -30.04
CA TRP A 933 6.85 22.57 -30.07
C TRP A 933 5.61 22.40 -30.95
N SER A 934 5.32 21.17 -31.35
CA SER A 934 4.05 20.81 -32.00
C SER A 934 3.68 19.37 -31.63
N SER A 935 2.41 19.02 -31.70
CA SER A 935 1.91 17.65 -31.55
C SER A 935 0.76 17.39 -32.52
N LEU A 936 0.04 16.28 -32.37
CA LEU A 936 -1.17 16.02 -33.16
C LEU A 936 -2.25 17.09 -32.93
N ASN A 937 -2.40 17.58 -31.70
CA ASN A 937 -3.43 18.56 -31.33
C ASN A 937 -2.87 19.96 -31.02
N VAL A 938 -1.54 20.13 -30.98
CA VAL A 938 -0.88 21.42 -30.76
C VAL A 938 -0.20 21.86 -32.05
N PRO A 939 -0.67 22.94 -32.72
CA PRO A 939 0.06 23.49 -33.87
C PRO A 939 1.45 23.96 -33.45
N LYS A 940 2.38 24.07 -34.40
CA LYS A 940 3.72 24.60 -34.10
C LYS A 940 3.60 26.00 -33.48
N ASP A 941 4.03 26.11 -32.24
CA ASP A 941 3.96 27.34 -31.47
C ASP A 941 5.09 27.35 -30.43
N MET A 942 5.37 28.54 -29.88
CA MET A 942 6.23 28.67 -28.72
C MET A 942 5.77 27.72 -27.62
N ILE A 943 6.72 27.04 -27.01
CA ILE A 943 6.41 26.26 -25.81
C ILE A 943 5.84 27.28 -24.78
N PRO A 944 4.63 27.06 -24.25
CA PRO A 944 3.90 28.08 -23.52
C PRO A 944 4.69 28.61 -22.33
N LEU A 945 4.76 29.93 -22.16
CA LEU A 945 5.31 30.57 -20.96
C LEU A 945 4.64 30.09 -19.66
N LYS A 946 3.36 29.69 -19.73
CA LYS A 946 2.61 29.04 -18.64
C LYS A 946 3.07 27.61 -18.30
N GLY A 947 3.92 27.02 -19.13
CA GLY A 947 4.46 25.66 -18.98
C GLY A 947 5.83 25.61 -18.32
N TYR A 948 6.46 26.76 -18.04
CA TYR A 948 7.85 26.83 -17.60
C TYR A 948 8.05 27.19 -16.13
N PHE A 949 8.97 26.50 -15.48
CA PHE A 949 9.37 26.73 -14.10
C PHE A 949 10.73 27.41 -14.04
N GLY A 950 10.78 28.70 -14.33
CA GLY A 950 11.95 29.52 -14.01
C GLY A 950 11.81 30.07 -12.60
N GLU A 951 12.74 29.72 -11.72
CA GLU A 951 13.01 30.50 -10.51
C GLU A 951 14.20 31.40 -10.79
N LEU A 952 14.11 32.67 -10.43
CA LEU A 952 15.30 33.47 -10.23
C LEU A 952 15.99 32.87 -9.01
N LYS A 953 16.79 31.83 -9.20
CA LYS A 953 17.69 31.37 -8.13
C LYS A 953 18.51 32.59 -7.79
N ASN A 954 18.46 33.05 -6.54
CA ASN A 954 19.22 34.20 -6.08
C ASN A 954 20.73 33.92 -6.21
N LEU A 955 21.29 34.06 -7.41
CA LEU A 955 22.69 34.32 -7.62
C LEU A 955 22.86 35.83 -7.45
N SER A 956 23.30 36.17 -6.24
CA SER A 956 23.20 37.49 -5.59
C SER A 956 21.86 37.73 -4.91
N LEU A 957 21.88 37.68 -3.57
CA LEU A 957 21.04 38.60 -2.81
C LEU A 957 21.26 39.98 -3.42
N GLY A 958 20.18 40.58 -3.92
CA GLY A 958 20.10 42.03 -3.96
C GLY A 958 20.38 42.51 -2.56
N ILE A 959 21.62 42.95 -2.29
CA ILE A 959 21.90 43.63 -1.05
C ILE A 959 21.36 45.04 -1.25
N SER A 960 20.12 45.23 -0.83
CA SER A 960 19.49 46.54 -0.69
C SER A 960 20.19 47.44 0.35
N ASP A 961 21.38 47.07 0.86
CA ASP A 961 22.20 47.84 1.80
C ASP A 961 23.73 47.65 1.61
N VAL A 962 24.25 47.59 0.37
CA VAL A 962 25.71 47.73 0.15
C VAL A 962 26.07 49.17 -0.15
N ALA A 963 26.86 49.75 0.75
CA ALA A 963 27.74 50.85 0.44
C ALA A 963 28.53 50.55 -0.85
N LEU A 964 28.24 51.30 -1.92
CA LEU A 964 28.97 51.38 -3.19
C LEU A 964 30.31 50.65 -3.18
N PHE A 965 30.36 49.42 -3.71
CA PHE A 965 31.65 48.83 -4.08
C PHE A 965 32.36 49.78 -5.06
N PRO A 966 33.65 50.07 -4.87
CA PRO A 966 34.37 50.84 -5.87
C PRO A 966 34.46 50.04 -7.18
N LYS A 967 34.34 50.73 -8.33
CA LYS A 967 34.50 50.15 -9.69
C LYS A 967 35.79 49.34 -9.89
N SER A 968 36.77 49.50 -9.00
CA SER A 968 38.09 48.89 -9.08
C SER A 968 38.19 47.50 -8.45
N LEU A 969 37.20 47.04 -7.66
CA LEU A 969 37.25 45.72 -7.01
C LEU A 969 36.51 44.66 -7.84
N LYS A 970 37.21 43.60 -8.26
CA LYS A 970 36.66 42.43 -8.94
C LYS A 970 37.10 41.15 -8.22
N VAL A 971 36.16 40.25 -7.99
CA VAL A 971 36.44 38.89 -7.50
C VAL A 971 35.74 37.92 -8.44
N SER A 972 36.52 37.17 -9.21
CA SER A 972 36.02 36.30 -10.27
C SER A 972 36.22 34.83 -9.89
N PRO A 973 35.15 34.07 -9.59
CA PRO A 973 35.24 32.62 -9.61
C PRO A 973 35.46 32.17 -11.05
N ASN A 974 36.43 31.30 -11.29
CA ASN A 974 36.60 30.66 -12.58
C ASN A 974 36.10 29.21 -12.46
N PRO A 975 34.95 28.84 -13.04
CA PRO A 975 34.42 27.47 -12.98
C PRO A 975 35.31 26.44 -13.69
N SER A 976 36.30 26.88 -14.48
CA SER A 976 37.26 26.05 -15.20
C SER A 976 38.63 25.92 -14.50
N ASN A 977 38.90 26.71 -13.45
CA ASN A 977 40.21 26.77 -12.79
C ASN A 977 40.10 26.53 -11.27
N SER A 978 41.19 26.09 -10.64
CA SER A 978 41.21 25.79 -9.21
C SER A 978 41.28 27.02 -8.29
N PHE A 979 41.19 28.26 -8.79
CA PHE A 979 41.39 29.49 -8.01
C PHE A 979 40.36 30.59 -8.33
N PHE A 980 40.30 31.60 -7.45
CA PHE A 980 39.58 32.85 -7.65
C PHE A 980 40.57 33.96 -8.02
N LEU A 981 40.27 34.74 -9.05
CA LEU A 981 41.05 35.93 -9.36
C LEU A 981 40.48 37.12 -8.59
N VAL A 982 41.32 37.78 -7.79
CA VAL A 982 40.97 39.02 -7.08
C VAL A 982 41.74 40.16 -7.72
N GLU A 983 41.05 41.21 -8.15
CA GLU A 983 41.64 42.44 -8.68
C GLU A 983 41.14 43.64 -7.88
N MET A 984 42.05 44.52 -7.45
CA MET A 984 41.71 45.76 -6.77
C MET A 984 42.81 46.81 -6.99
N ASP A 985 42.44 48.06 -7.28
CA ASP A 985 43.42 49.13 -7.48
C ASP A 985 44.28 49.39 -6.22
N GLY A 986 45.60 49.26 -6.37
CA GLY A 986 46.58 49.55 -5.32
C GLY A 986 46.82 48.38 -4.37
N ASP A 987 47.82 48.56 -3.50
CA ASP A 987 48.27 47.50 -2.59
C ASP A 987 47.13 47.06 -1.64
N PHE A 988 46.90 45.75 -1.58
CA PHE A 988 45.90 45.14 -0.72
C PHE A 988 46.36 43.84 -0.08
N THR A 989 45.71 43.51 1.02
CA THR A 989 45.82 42.23 1.71
C THR A 989 44.51 41.47 1.57
N TYR A 990 44.59 40.15 1.58
CA TYR A 990 43.42 39.28 1.59
C TYR A 990 43.54 38.24 2.70
N ASP A 991 42.40 37.84 3.23
CA ASP A 991 42.22 36.69 4.10
C ASP A 991 41.02 35.89 3.60
N ILE A 992 41.15 34.58 3.41
CA ILE A 992 40.03 33.67 3.19
C ILE A 992 39.73 32.94 4.48
N TYR A 993 38.46 32.89 4.86
CA TYR A 993 37.95 32.16 6.00
C TYR A 993 37.00 31.05 5.52
N GLY A 994 37.02 29.91 6.20
CA GLY A 994 35.94 28.93 6.12
C GLY A 994 34.66 29.50 6.72
N PHE A 995 33.52 28.87 6.41
CA PHE A 995 32.24 29.25 7.02
C PHE A 995 32.20 29.01 8.54
N ASP A 996 33.11 28.19 9.06
CA ASP A 996 33.39 28.01 10.49
C ASP A 996 34.16 29.18 11.13
N GLY A 997 34.49 30.22 10.34
CA GLY A 997 35.23 31.41 10.77
C GLY A 997 36.74 31.21 10.89
N LYS A 998 37.29 30.04 10.54
CA LYS A 998 38.74 29.82 10.57
C LYS A 998 39.40 30.40 9.34
N LYS A 999 40.50 31.13 9.53
CA LYS A 999 41.32 31.64 8.44
C LYS A 999 42.06 30.49 7.75
N ILE A 1000 41.86 30.33 6.45
CA ILE A 1000 42.39 29.26 5.61
C ILE A 1000 43.58 29.76 4.79
N GLU A 1001 43.46 30.95 4.21
CA GLU A 1001 44.46 31.51 3.32
C GLU A 1001 44.61 33.01 3.60
N SER A 1002 45.80 33.57 3.39
CA SER A 1002 46.02 35.01 3.48
C SER A 1002 47.22 35.43 2.64
N GLY A 1003 47.19 36.65 2.11
CA GLY A 1003 48.30 37.19 1.33
C GLY A 1003 48.18 38.68 1.07
N ALA A 1004 49.06 39.18 0.21
CA ALA A 1004 49.09 40.57 -0.22
C ALA A 1004 49.38 40.67 -1.72
N ALA A 1005 48.82 41.69 -2.36
CA ALA A 1005 48.90 41.92 -3.80
C ALA A 1005 48.88 43.42 -4.11
N LYS A 1006 49.34 43.82 -5.29
CA LYS A 1006 49.38 45.24 -5.71
C LYS A 1006 48.21 45.70 -6.56
N THR A 1007 47.64 44.77 -7.33
CA THR A 1007 46.58 45.04 -8.31
C THR A 1007 45.74 43.80 -8.56
N SER A 1008 46.36 42.62 -8.53
CA SER A 1008 45.66 41.35 -8.63
C SER A 1008 46.41 40.20 -7.97
N CYS A 1009 45.68 39.16 -7.57
CA CYS A 1009 46.23 37.88 -7.16
C CYS A 1009 45.23 36.74 -7.39
N GLU A 1010 45.77 35.54 -7.59
CA GLU A 1010 45.00 34.30 -7.51
C GLU A 1010 44.93 33.86 -6.04
N VAL A 1011 43.75 33.49 -5.59
CA VAL A 1011 43.50 33.04 -4.22
C VAL A 1011 42.68 31.76 -4.24
N GLY A 1012 42.79 30.94 -3.21
CA GLY A 1012 41.93 29.79 -3.03
C GLY A 1012 42.25 28.57 -3.89
N GLN A 1013 43.47 28.49 -4.44
CA GLN A 1013 43.96 27.36 -5.26
C GLN A 1013 43.70 25.98 -4.59
N ASN A 1014 43.87 25.91 -3.27
CA ASN A 1014 43.75 24.67 -2.50
C ASN A 1014 42.43 24.53 -1.72
N LEU A 1015 41.46 25.42 -1.93
CA LEU A 1015 40.15 25.30 -1.30
C LEU A 1015 39.41 24.07 -1.86
N LEU A 1016 38.71 23.34 -0.99
CA LEU A 1016 37.75 22.33 -1.40
C LEU A 1016 36.47 23.00 -1.93
N ALA A 1017 35.62 22.25 -2.65
CA ALA A 1017 34.27 22.72 -2.96
C ALA A 1017 33.54 23.12 -1.67
N GLY A 1018 32.89 24.28 -1.66
CA GLY A 1018 32.27 24.83 -0.46
C GLY A 1018 32.19 26.35 -0.43
N VAL A 1019 31.69 26.88 0.69
CA VAL A 1019 31.45 28.30 0.91
C VAL A 1019 32.54 28.91 1.79
N TYR A 1020 33.09 30.04 1.36
CA TYR A 1020 34.16 30.75 2.05
C TYR A 1020 33.86 32.25 2.15
N ILE A 1021 34.54 32.93 3.07
CA ILE A 1021 34.50 34.38 3.24
C ILE A 1021 35.86 34.95 2.87
N LEU A 1022 35.94 35.74 1.81
CA LEU A 1022 37.10 36.52 1.42
C LEU A 1022 37.00 37.93 2.02
N LYS A 1023 37.96 38.27 2.87
CA LYS A 1023 38.14 39.61 3.40
C LYS A 1023 39.31 40.28 2.71
N LEU A 1024 39.10 41.48 2.17
CA LEU A 1024 40.12 42.29 1.50
C LEU A 1024 40.35 43.58 2.27
N ASN A 1025 41.59 44.07 2.31
CA ASN A 1025 41.93 45.32 2.98
C ASN A 1025 43.05 46.06 2.23
N ASN A 1026 42.79 47.30 1.80
CA ASN A 1026 43.75 48.15 1.09
C ASN A 1026 44.38 49.25 1.95
N GLY A 1027 44.33 49.09 3.28
CA GLY A 1027 44.84 50.07 4.25
C GLY A 1027 43.87 51.21 4.58
N ILE A 1028 42.80 51.40 3.80
CA ILE A 1028 41.77 52.43 4.01
C ILE A 1028 40.40 51.79 4.24
N ASN A 1029 40.03 50.86 3.36
CA ASN A 1029 38.75 50.15 3.37
C ASN A 1029 38.96 48.66 3.61
N SER A 1030 37.96 48.02 4.23
CA SER A 1030 37.86 46.57 4.33
C SER A 1030 36.59 46.09 3.62
N TYR A 1031 36.72 45.08 2.76
CA TYR A 1031 35.63 44.45 2.03
C TYR A 1031 35.49 43.00 2.49
N VAL A 1032 34.26 42.52 2.62
CA VAL A 1032 33.97 41.13 3.00
C VAL A 1032 33.04 40.55 1.94
N ILE A 1033 33.46 39.43 1.34
CA ILE A 1033 32.84 38.85 0.15
C ILE A 1033 32.65 37.36 0.41
N LYS A 1034 31.43 36.84 0.21
CA LYS A 1034 31.19 35.39 0.18
C LYS A 1034 31.63 34.87 -1.19
N ILE A 1035 32.52 33.87 -1.21
CA ILE A 1035 32.94 33.17 -2.42
C ILE A 1035 32.53 31.70 -2.32
N ILE A 1036 32.14 31.11 -3.45
CA ILE A 1036 31.71 29.70 -3.53
C ILE A 1036 32.64 28.99 -4.50
N LYS A 1037 33.23 27.89 -4.05
CA LYS A 1037 34.01 27.00 -4.91
C LYS A 1037 33.14 25.80 -5.28
N TYR A 1038 32.98 25.59 -6.58
CA TYR A 1038 32.22 24.46 -7.13
C TYR A 1038 33.09 23.20 -7.20
#